data_AF-A0A543G2Y9-F1
#
_entry.id   AF-A0A543G2Y9-F1
#
_cell.length_a   1.000
_cell.length_b   1.000
_cell.length_c   1.000
_cell.angle_alpha   90.00
_cell.angle_beta   90.00
_cell.angle_gamma   90.00
#
_symmetry.space_group_name_H-M   'P 1'
#
loop_
_entity.id
_entity.type
_entity.pdbx_description
1 polymer ?
#
loop_
_entity_poly.entity_id
_entity_poly.type
_entity_poly.pdbx_seq_one_letter_code
_entity_poly.pdbx_strand_id
1 'polypeptide(L)'
;MSFKNLIQTIDFHPKENAKDIFIKKYQNDYVIEIDFAKEIINYGDKISCESKTTQNHSQAENFVVLECVDKLLEKGYKPENIILEPTWKLGRQEKGRLDILVKNEDKAYLMIECKTFGKEFDDELKKMKKDGGQLFSYFQQDKSAEILMLYASKLDKDTIIYKNEIVKIEEEHRLAPTVKDFYTIWNKNTKHQGVWENEPYDFKSKKFTKADLKELDEAESTKIFHEFASILRKHSVSDKPNAFNKIFNLFLAKLYDEAKRESDELEFHWREDDNAVDFQVRLINLHKDGLFAFLQKEIEGIDEKDFKANSPEELLEKKKKVLKFNNILAIKEVLDDASFDENQRVLKDVVKLLEKYQIRYPRKQQHLSDFFEKLLTTGLKQEVGQYFTPPPITKFIVRSIPIKQMIEKEVNKEAPELPAVIDYAAGSGHFITEAMEEYQDIINAFKEEEMKNFFPKAIKQIKSWQADPYEWAAKYVYGIEKDYRLVKVAKVGCYFYGDGVAQVIHGDGLDSFESSKTYKGLLKDNTNLEDSTKAKFSLVLSNPPYSVNDCKDDLEYIGAQNDFTLYPYLSEKSKDIECLFVERTKHLLKDDGIAAIVLPSSILNNIGIQTKTREIILQYFDIIAIAELGSNTFMATGTNTVTLFLKRRNNQENIKLKNFVNKFCVEFIDNTINQIEKPISKYINYVWENISFDDYISLLKKEPTKTVTEHEIYREYRKKIKANKENEFWNKLIETEKDKLLHFIIAYNQKNIVLVKSGEKDAEKKFFGYYFSDRRGSEGMHPIQGGKTIDECTSLYNIEDIKDSTKASSYIYNAFIGNCNLDIDENLKDNVSYVNLLDMLTFDRAEFHKEIKLSTKKNKIKIESKWNLERLDTITDIIKGVTYSKSDQSLSETNKIILTADNITLNGGFEIKKQVFINESFNIPIEKKLTKNDIFICFSSGSKEHLGKVAFIEENTNYFAGGFMGIIRVNKNAISKYIYQLLNTILRQTIRDIGTGSNINNLSGIINEVKIPLPPLDIQKKIVTEIEVLEAKEKKAKAEVEKGKETIVNLFNQAESKANKIVRLSDENIFEVSIGKRVLKNEFVENGKIPVYSANVIEPFGNIDKLLIEDFSKPSVLWGIDGDWMVNHLPKDYPFYPTDHCGVLRVKDNSINEKYLAFILEKEGKVFEFSRTKRASIDRIQGIKIAVPPIAEQQKIVSEIEKIEAKIKALETEIDEIPKQKEAILKKYL
;
A
#
# COMPACT_ATOMS: atom_id res chain seq x y z
N MET A 1 -0.79 -1.66 -58.67
CA MET A 1 -0.01 -2.89 -58.40
C MET A 1 -0.03 -3.73 -59.67
N SER A 2 1.10 -4.33 -60.05
CA SER A 2 1.17 -5.11 -61.30
C SER A 2 0.47 -6.45 -61.10
N PHE A 3 -0.34 -6.90 -62.07
CA PHE A 3 -0.95 -8.24 -62.07
C PHE A 3 0.09 -9.36 -61.90
N LYS A 4 1.33 -9.10 -62.32
CA LYS A 4 2.48 -10.00 -62.12
C LYS A 4 2.83 -10.20 -60.64
N ASN A 5 2.63 -9.20 -59.79
CA ASN A 5 2.86 -9.34 -58.35
C ASN A 5 1.78 -10.24 -57.72
N LEU A 6 0.51 -10.08 -58.13
CA LEU A 6 -0.60 -10.90 -57.63
C LEU A 6 -0.32 -12.39 -57.87
N ILE A 7 -0.01 -12.76 -59.11
CA ILE A 7 0.19 -14.18 -59.47
C ILE A 7 1.43 -14.77 -58.79
N GLN A 8 2.46 -13.97 -58.52
CA GLN A 8 3.64 -14.40 -57.77
C GLN A 8 3.29 -14.64 -56.29
N THR A 9 2.41 -13.83 -55.71
CA THR A 9 1.92 -14.02 -54.33
C THR A 9 1.06 -15.27 -54.19
N ILE A 10 0.35 -15.69 -55.24
CA ILE A 10 -0.43 -16.95 -55.26
C ILE A 10 0.35 -18.11 -55.92
N ASP A 11 1.69 -18.12 -55.84
CA ASP A 11 2.57 -19.24 -56.24
C ASP A 11 2.53 -19.68 -57.71
N PHE A 12 2.29 -18.76 -58.65
CA PHE A 12 2.56 -19.02 -60.06
C PHE A 12 4.04 -18.82 -60.37
N HIS A 13 4.66 -19.80 -61.02
CA HIS A 13 6.08 -19.79 -61.37
C HIS A 13 6.30 -19.66 -62.88
N PRO A 14 7.40 -19.04 -63.33
CA PRO A 14 7.75 -19.02 -64.75
C PRO A 14 7.85 -20.44 -65.32
N LYS A 15 7.23 -20.68 -66.47
CA LYS A 15 7.30 -21.97 -67.17
C LYS A 15 8.67 -22.16 -67.82
N GLU A 16 9.32 -23.29 -67.55
CA GLU A 16 10.62 -23.62 -68.15
C GLU A 16 10.55 -23.55 -69.69
N ASN A 17 11.59 -22.95 -70.29
CA ASN A 17 11.71 -22.76 -71.74
C ASN A 17 10.58 -21.90 -72.39
N ALA A 18 9.83 -21.12 -71.62
CA ALA A 18 8.84 -20.17 -72.14
C ALA A 18 9.09 -18.74 -71.62
N LYS A 19 8.87 -17.74 -72.48
CA LYS A 19 9.01 -16.32 -72.12
C LYS A 19 7.64 -15.75 -71.74
N ASP A 20 7.58 -15.07 -70.60
CA ASP A 20 6.37 -14.37 -70.11
C ASP A 20 5.14 -15.28 -69.91
N ILE A 21 5.37 -16.58 -69.72
CA ILE A 21 4.35 -17.57 -69.37
C ILE A 21 4.59 -18.05 -67.94
N PHE A 22 3.55 -18.00 -67.12
CA PHE A 22 3.55 -18.45 -65.73
C PHE A 22 2.58 -19.61 -65.54
N ILE A 23 2.96 -20.61 -64.75
CA ILE A 23 2.15 -21.79 -64.48
C ILE A 23 2.06 -22.07 -62.98
N LYS A 24 0.93 -22.61 -62.54
CA LYS A 24 0.77 -23.22 -61.23
C LYS A 24 0.23 -24.63 -61.41
N LYS A 25 0.85 -25.59 -60.71
CA LYS A 25 0.46 -27.00 -60.72
C LYS A 25 -0.35 -27.32 -59.47
N TYR A 26 -1.48 -28.00 -59.65
CA TYR A 26 -2.38 -28.44 -58.58
C TYR A 26 -2.38 -29.98 -58.49
N GLN A 27 -3.22 -30.55 -57.62
CA GLN A 27 -3.38 -32.00 -57.49
C GLN A 27 -3.74 -32.66 -58.83
N ASN A 28 -3.30 -33.91 -59.04
CA ASN A 28 -3.48 -34.69 -60.28
C ASN A 28 -2.89 -34.04 -61.54
N ASP A 29 -1.74 -33.37 -61.40
CA ASP A 29 -0.99 -32.70 -62.47
C ASP A 29 -1.81 -31.65 -63.27
N TYR A 30 -2.87 -31.10 -62.66
CA TYR A 30 -3.65 -30.03 -63.28
C TYR A 30 -2.86 -28.72 -63.32
N VAL A 31 -2.91 -27.99 -64.43
CA VAL A 31 -2.11 -26.76 -64.60
C VAL A 31 -2.97 -25.61 -65.11
N ILE A 32 -2.89 -24.48 -64.41
CA ILE A 32 -3.34 -23.18 -64.94
C ILE A 32 -2.13 -22.46 -65.51
N GLU A 33 -2.27 -21.89 -66.70
CA GLU A 33 -1.22 -21.17 -67.42
C GLU A 33 -1.65 -19.72 -67.72
N ILE A 34 -0.75 -18.77 -67.51
CA ILE A 34 -0.99 -17.34 -67.75
C ILE A 34 0.06 -16.85 -68.76
N ASP A 35 -0.39 -16.44 -69.94
CA ASP A 35 0.45 -15.91 -71.02
C ASP A 35 0.34 -14.36 -71.02
N PHE A 36 1.36 -13.68 -70.47
CA PHE A 36 1.38 -12.23 -70.42
C PHE A 36 1.64 -11.58 -71.77
N ALA A 37 2.22 -12.30 -72.73
CA ALA A 37 2.44 -11.77 -74.07
C ALA A 37 1.14 -11.74 -74.88
N LYS A 38 0.25 -12.71 -74.66
CA LYS A 38 -1.08 -12.77 -75.29
C LYS A 38 -2.20 -12.18 -74.43
N GLU A 39 -1.91 -11.82 -73.19
CA GLU A 39 -2.88 -11.39 -72.17
C GLU A 39 -4.00 -12.42 -71.94
N ILE A 40 -3.64 -13.71 -71.91
CA ILE A 40 -4.58 -14.84 -71.78
C ILE A 40 -4.35 -15.59 -70.48
N ILE A 41 -5.45 -15.90 -69.79
CA ILE A 41 -5.50 -16.85 -68.67
C ILE A 41 -6.10 -18.16 -69.19
N ASN A 42 -5.26 -19.20 -69.26
CA ASN A 42 -5.67 -20.54 -69.64
C ASN A 42 -5.92 -21.38 -68.39
N TYR A 43 -7.20 -21.61 -68.09
CA TYR A 43 -7.62 -22.37 -66.93
C TYR A 43 -7.37 -23.88 -67.04
N GLY A 44 -6.92 -24.42 -68.18
CA GLY A 44 -6.71 -25.85 -68.40
C GLY A 44 -7.86 -26.52 -69.19
N ASP A 45 -7.79 -27.84 -69.35
CA ASP A 45 -8.74 -28.63 -70.17
C ASP A 45 -9.88 -29.28 -69.37
N LYS A 46 -9.80 -29.27 -68.03
CA LYS A 46 -10.82 -29.88 -67.15
C LYS A 46 -11.87 -28.88 -66.64
N ILE A 47 -11.48 -27.63 -66.39
CA ILE A 47 -12.44 -26.56 -66.05
C ILE A 47 -13.24 -26.23 -67.31
N SER A 48 -14.57 -26.35 -67.23
CA SER A 48 -15.45 -26.01 -68.34
C SER A 48 -15.65 -24.51 -68.43
N CYS A 49 -15.54 -23.91 -69.61
CA CYS A 49 -15.78 -22.47 -69.81
C CYS A 49 -16.81 -22.26 -70.93
N GLU A 50 -17.99 -21.74 -70.60
CA GLU A 50 -19.04 -21.46 -71.59
C GLU A 50 -18.82 -20.14 -72.34
N SER A 51 -18.04 -19.23 -71.76
CA SER A 51 -17.52 -18.00 -72.38
C SER A 51 -16.03 -17.86 -72.08
N LYS A 52 -15.35 -16.95 -72.79
CA LYS A 52 -13.90 -16.68 -72.66
C LYS A 52 -13.59 -15.27 -72.16
N THR A 53 -14.56 -14.61 -71.57
CA THR A 53 -14.47 -13.20 -71.16
C THR A 53 -13.71 -13.00 -69.86
N THR A 54 -13.64 -14.03 -69.01
CA THR A 54 -12.77 -14.08 -67.82
C THR A 54 -11.35 -14.57 -68.10
N GLN A 55 -11.04 -14.96 -69.35
CA GLN A 55 -9.75 -15.54 -69.74
C GLN A 55 -8.74 -14.50 -70.27
N ASN A 56 -8.87 -13.24 -69.89
CA ASN A 56 -8.00 -12.16 -70.35
C ASN A 56 -7.67 -11.15 -69.25
N HIS A 57 -6.70 -10.26 -69.50
CA HIS A 57 -6.23 -9.28 -68.51
C HIS A 57 -6.96 -7.92 -68.55
N SER A 58 -8.03 -7.78 -69.35
CA SER A 58 -8.64 -6.48 -69.65
C SER A 58 -9.48 -5.89 -68.52
N GLN A 59 -10.00 -6.73 -67.61
CA GLN A 59 -10.85 -6.32 -66.49
C GLN A 59 -10.23 -6.75 -65.16
N ALA A 60 -10.25 -5.84 -64.18
CA ALA A 60 -9.72 -6.13 -62.84
C ALA A 60 -10.48 -7.28 -62.14
N GLU A 61 -11.76 -7.47 -62.46
CA GLU A 61 -12.61 -8.55 -61.97
C GLU A 61 -12.10 -9.94 -62.39
N ASN A 62 -11.50 -10.07 -63.59
CA ASN A 62 -10.93 -11.34 -64.06
C ASN A 62 -9.79 -11.83 -63.16
N PHE A 63 -9.10 -10.93 -62.48
CA PHE A 63 -8.06 -11.28 -61.51
C PHE A 63 -8.64 -11.79 -60.19
N VAL A 64 -9.80 -11.28 -59.80
CA VAL A 64 -10.56 -11.80 -58.66
C VAL A 64 -11.09 -13.19 -58.98
N VAL A 65 -11.59 -13.41 -60.20
CA VAL A 65 -12.01 -14.74 -60.67
C VAL A 65 -10.84 -15.72 -60.66
N LEU A 66 -9.67 -15.34 -61.18
CA LEU A 66 -8.47 -16.18 -61.16
C LEU A 66 -8.06 -16.56 -59.72
N GLU A 67 -8.01 -15.59 -58.80
CA GLU A 67 -7.65 -15.85 -57.41
C GLU A 67 -8.71 -16.71 -56.70
N CYS A 68 -9.99 -16.52 -57.00
CA CYS A 68 -11.07 -17.36 -56.45
C CYS A 68 -10.96 -18.82 -56.95
N VAL A 69 -10.69 -19.02 -58.24
CA VAL A 69 -10.46 -20.35 -58.82
C VAL A 69 -9.21 -21.01 -58.22
N ASP A 70 -8.12 -20.26 -58.08
CA ASP A 70 -6.90 -20.75 -57.42
C ASP A 70 -7.21 -21.26 -56.02
N LYS A 71 -7.94 -20.46 -55.23
CA LYS A 71 -8.35 -20.80 -53.87
C LYS A 71 -9.24 -22.04 -53.81
N LEU A 72 -10.16 -22.22 -54.75
CA LEU A 72 -10.99 -23.43 -54.86
C LEU A 72 -10.13 -24.67 -55.12
N LEU A 73 -9.17 -24.58 -56.05
CA LEU A 73 -8.29 -25.70 -56.38
C LEU A 73 -7.34 -26.06 -55.22
N GLU A 74 -6.78 -25.07 -54.53
CA GLU A 74 -5.97 -25.29 -53.32
C GLU A 74 -6.76 -25.97 -52.20
N LYS A 75 -8.05 -25.67 -52.08
CA LYS A 75 -8.94 -26.31 -51.11
C LYS A 75 -9.28 -27.76 -51.47
N GLY A 76 -8.99 -28.21 -52.69
CA GLY A 76 -9.26 -29.57 -53.14
C GLY A 76 -10.56 -29.75 -53.92
N TYR A 77 -11.21 -28.66 -54.37
CA TYR A 77 -12.28 -28.78 -55.35
C TYR A 77 -11.73 -29.31 -56.67
N LYS A 78 -12.39 -30.31 -57.25
CA LYS A 78 -11.92 -30.93 -58.50
C LYS A 78 -12.13 -29.98 -59.68
N PRO A 79 -11.16 -29.83 -60.59
CA PRO A 79 -11.29 -28.92 -61.73
C PRO A 79 -12.45 -29.30 -62.66
N GLU A 80 -12.75 -30.60 -62.82
CA GLU A 80 -13.92 -31.07 -63.59
C GLU A 80 -15.27 -30.60 -63.04
N ASN A 81 -15.32 -30.17 -61.79
CA ASN A 81 -16.54 -29.70 -61.12
C ASN A 81 -16.70 -28.17 -61.19
N ILE A 82 -15.73 -27.44 -61.74
CA ILE A 82 -15.76 -25.98 -61.84
C ILE A 82 -16.14 -25.58 -63.26
N ILE A 83 -17.15 -24.72 -63.36
CA ILE A 83 -17.65 -24.15 -64.61
C ILE A 83 -17.50 -22.63 -64.53
N LEU A 84 -16.76 -22.05 -65.46
CA LEU A 84 -16.62 -20.61 -65.60
C LEU A 84 -17.64 -20.06 -66.59
N GLU A 85 -18.22 -18.93 -66.22
CA GLU A 85 -19.13 -18.17 -67.06
C GLU A 85 -20.38 -18.92 -67.56
N PRO A 86 -21.05 -19.78 -66.74
CA PRO A 86 -22.27 -20.45 -67.19
C PRO A 86 -23.36 -19.42 -67.55
N THR A 87 -24.07 -19.68 -68.65
CA THR A 87 -25.02 -18.74 -69.24
C THR A 87 -26.47 -19.22 -69.15
N TRP A 88 -27.35 -18.34 -68.67
CA TRP A 88 -28.80 -18.58 -68.66
C TRP A 88 -29.55 -17.50 -69.41
N LYS A 89 -30.73 -17.85 -69.95
CA LYS A 89 -31.64 -16.88 -70.59
C LYS A 89 -32.44 -16.15 -69.51
N LEU A 90 -32.05 -14.91 -69.19
CA LEU A 90 -32.79 -14.06 -68.27
C LEU A 90 -33.80 -13.21 -69.08
N GLY A 91 -35.06 -13.65 -69.13
CA GLY A 91 -36.13 -12.93 -69.83
C GLY A 91 -36.07 -13.02 -71.36
N ARG A 92 -36.73 -12.08 -72.07
CA ARG A 92 -37.00 -12.18 -73.52
C ARG A 92 -35.79 -11.85 -74.43
N GLN A 93 -34.72 -11.20 -73.95
CA GLN A 93 -33.57 -10.85 -74.81
C GLN A 93 -32.16 -10.81 -74.17
N GLU A 94 -31.95 -10.99 -72.85
CA GLU A 94 -30.61 -10.92 -72.24
C GLU A 94 -30.08 -12.30 -71.76
N LYS A 95 -28.80 -12.59 -72.01
CA LYS A 95 -28.09 -13.72 -71.41
C LYS A 95 -27.42 -13.24 -70.12
N GLY A 96 -27.83 -13.77 -68.97
CA GLY A 96 -27.12 -13.59 -67.71
C GLY A 96 -25.95 -14.56 -67.61
N ARG A 97 -24.88 -14.16 -66.92
CA ARG A 97 -23.63 -14.92 -66.82
C ARG A 97 -23.05 -14.81 -65.42
N LEU A 98 -23.02 -15.93 -64.70
CA LEU A 98 -22.37 -16.05 -63.39
C LEU A 98 -20.88 -16.26 -63.58
N ASP A 99 -20.01 -15.77 -62.70
CA ASP A 99 -18.57 -15.92 -62.89
C ASP A 99 -18.08 -17.36 -62.68
N ILE A 100 -18.47 -17.99 -61.57
CA ILE A 100 -18.02 -19.34 -61.20
C ILE A 100 -19.20 -20.17 -60.66
N LEU A 101 -19.37 -21.37 -61.21
CA LEU A 101 -20.27 -22.39 -60.67
C LEU A 101 -19.45 -23.63 -60.31
N VAL A 102 -19.60 -24.11 -59.08
CA VAL A 102 -19.03 -25.37 -58.62
C VAL A 102 -20.16 -26.40 -58.47
N LYS A 103 -20.00 -27.56 -59.09
CA LYS A 103 -20.92 -28.69 -58.98
C LYS A 103 -20.46 -29.69 -57.92
N ASN A 104 -21.43 -30.37 -57.31
CA ASN A 104 -21.22 -31.62 -56.60
C ASN A 104 -22.00 -32.69 -57.36
N GLU A 105 -21.28 -33.68 -57.91
CA GLU A 105 -21.81 -34.59 -58.92
C GLU A 105 -22.42 -33.80 -60.10
N ASP A 106 -23.73 -33.94 -60.36
CA ASP A 106 -24.42 -33.26 -61.46
C ASP A 106 -25.21 -32.00 -61.02
N LYS A 107 -25.25 -31.68 -59.73
CA LYS A 107 -26.04 -30.56 -59.18
C LYS A 107 -25.18 -29.34 -58.92
N ALA A 108 -25.76 -28.14 -59.07
CA ALA A 108 -25.12 -26.92 -58.61
C ALA A 108 -24.91 -27.02 -57.09
N TYR A 109 -23.71 -26.67 -56.62
CA TYR A 109 -23.39 -26.65 -55.19
C TYR A 109 -23.11 -25.22 -54.74
N LEU A 110 -22.11 -24.56 -55.34
CA LEU A 110 -21.67 -23.21 -54.98
C LEU A 110 -21.69 -22.29 -56.20
N MET A 111 -22.48 -21.22 -56.14
CA MET A 111 -22.52 -20.16 -57.15
C MET A 111 -21.77 -18.94 -56.64
N ILE A 112 -20.73 -18.48 -57.36
CA ILE A 112 -19.89 -17.36 -56.94
C ILE A 112 -19.98 -16.23 -57.97
N GLU A 113 -20.34 -15.04 -57.49
CA GLU A 113 -20.25 -13.79 -58.22
C GLU A 113 -19.03 -13.02 -57.68
N CYS A 114 -18.10 -12.69 -58.57
CA CYS A 114 -16.88 -11.97 -58.22
C CYS A 114 -17.05 -10.47 -58.49
N LYS A 115 -16.53 -9.62 -57.60
CA LYS A 115 -16.49 -8.17 -57.80
C LYS A 115 -15.15 -7.62 -57.35
N THR A 116 -14.76 -6.44 -57.86
CA THR A 116 -13.54 -5.79 -57.36
C THR A 116 -13.70 -5.36 -55.90
N PHE A 117 -12.60 -5.47 -55.14
CA PHE A 117 -12.58 -5.17 -53.71
C PHE A 117 -12.93 -3.70 -53.43
N GLY A 118 -13.85 -3.45 -52.49
CA GLY A 118 -14.28 -2.12 -52.09
C GLY A 118 -15.63 -1.73 -52.71
N LYS A 119 -15.67 -0.63 -53.47
CA LYS A 119 -16.94 0.00 -53.88
C LYS A 119 -17.86 -0.92 -54.68
N GLU A 120 -17.35 -1.66 -55.67
CA GLU A 120 -18.18 -2.52 -56.52
C GLU A 120 -18.78 -3.68 -55.71
N PHE A 121 -17.99 -4.32 -54.86
CA PHE A 121 -18.48 -5.32 -53.91
C PHE A 121 -19.56 -4.75 -52.99
N ASP A 122 -19.31 -3.58 -52.38
CA ASP A 122 -20.26 -2.99 -51.43
C ASP A 122 -21.56 -2.53 -52.12
N ASP A 123 -21.48 -2.07 -53.37
CA ASP A 123 -22.65 -1.69 -54.16
C ASP A 123 -23.45 -2.91 -54.63
N GLU A 124 -22.80 -4.02 -55.00
CA GLU A 124 -23.49 -5.27 -55.33
C GLU A 124 -24.11 -5.93 -54.10
N LEU A 125 -23.43 -5.90 -52.94
CA LEU A 125 -24.00 -6.33 -51.67
C LEU A 125 -25.24 -5.53 -51.28
N LYS A 126 -25.23 -4.20 -51.51
CA LYS A 126 -26.42 -3.35 -51.31
C LYS A 126 -27.55 -3.75 -52.24
N LYS A 127 -27.29 -4.05 -53.51
CA LYS A 127 -28.32 -4.55 -54.44
C LYS A 127 -28.86 -5.90 -53.96
N MET A 128 -27.99 -6.84 -53.61
CA MET A 128 -28.38 -8.14 -53.06
C MET A 128 -29.31 -7.99 -51.83
N LYS A 129 -29.00 -7.08 -50.90
CA LYS A 129 -29.86 -6.79 -49.73
C LYS A 129 -31.12 -5.97 -50.05
N LYS A 130 -31.16 -5.27 -51.19
CA LYS A 130 -32.29 -4.43 -51.61
C LYS A 130 -33.35 -5.22 -52.39
N ASP A 131 -32.93 -6.05 -53.34
CA ASP A 131 -33.85 -6.75 -54.25
C ASP A 131 -33.35 -8.14 -54.70
N GLY A 132 -32.31 -8.68 -54.06
CA GLY A 132 -31.74 -10.01 -54.35
C GLY A 132 -30.55 -10.00 -55.30
N GLY A 133 -30.34 -8.92 -56.06
CA GLY A 133 -29.18 -8.79 -56.96
C GLY A 133 -29.11 -9.88 -58.05
N GLN A 134 -27.92 -10.04 -58.65
CA GLN A 134 -27.74 -11.00 -59.74
C GLN A 134 -27.68 -12.46 -59.26
N LEU A 135 -27.02 -12.72 -58.13
CA LEU A 135 -26.89 -14.06 -57.53
C LEU A 135 -28.25 -14.77 -57.33
N PHE A 136 -29.27 -14.06 -56.88
CA PHE A 136 -30.59 -14.65 -56.63
C PHE A 136 -31.32 -14.96 -57.94
N SER A 137 -31.03 -14.19 -58.99
CA SER A 137 -31.55 -14.45 -60.34
C SER A 137 -30.94 -15.72 -60.93
N TYR A 138 -29.64 -15.98 -60.69
CA TYR A 138 -28.97 -17.22 -61.09
C TYR A 138 -29.49 -18.43 -60.31
N PHE A 139 -29.68 -18.30 -59.00
CA PHE A 139 -30.30 -19.35 -58.19
C PHE A 139 -31.68 -19.76 -58.68
N GLN A 140 -32.49 -18.83 -59.19
CA GLN A 140 -33.80 -19.17 -59.77
C GLN A 140 -33.72 -19.99 -61.06
N GLN A 141 -32.57 -19.98 -61.75
CA GLN A 141 -32.35 -20.81 -62.94
C GLN A 141 -31.93 -22.24 -62.56
N ASP A 142 -31.20 -22.39 -61.46
CA ASP A 142 -30.82 -23.69 -60.92
C ASP A 142 -30.93 -23.69 -59.39
N LYS A 143 -32.12 -24.13 -58.92
CA LYS A 143 -32.47 -24.20 -57.50
C LYS A 143 -31.77 -25.32 -56.74
N SER A 144 -30.92 -26.12 -57.40
CA SER A 144 -30.16 -27.17 -56.73
C SER A 144 -28.99 -26.64 -55.92
N ALA A 145 -28.54 -25.39 -56.17
CA ALA A 145 -27.45 -24.76 -55.43
C ALA A 145 -27.68 -24.80 -53.91
N GLU A 146 -26.63 -25.14 -53.17
CA GLU A 146 -26.64 -25.14 -51.71
C GLU A 146 -26.09 -23.83 -51.15
N ILE A 147 -25.25 -23.14 -51.91
CA ILE A 147 -24.52 -21.95 -51.46
C ILE A 147 -24.45 -20.91 -52.58
N LEU A 148 -24.77 -19.66 -52.25
CA LEU A 148 -24.48 -18.49 -53.08
C LEU A 148 -23.39 -17.67 -52.39
N MET A 149 -22.42 -17.15 -53.14
CA MET A 149 -21.33 -16.35 -52.59
C MET A 149 -21.07 -15.12 -53.44
N LEU A 150 -21.08 -13.95 -52.83
CA LEU A 150 -20.45 -12.76 -53.39
C LEU A 150 -19.00 -12.72 -52.90
N TYR A 151 -18.03 -12.60 -53.81
CA TYR A 151 -16.60 -12.70 -53.49
C TYR A 151 -15.81 -11.51 -54.05
N ALA A 152 -14.83 -11.04 -53.29
CA ALA A 152 -13.84 -10.07 -53.74
C ALA A 152 -12.48 -10.33 -53.10
N SER A 153 -11.40 -10.02 -53.82
CA SER A 153 -10.05 -10.08 -53.28
C SER A 153 -9.18 -8.93 -53.77
N LYS A 154 -8.15 -8.60 -52.99
CA LYS A 154 -7.10 -7.65 -53.36
C LYS A 154 -5.75 -8.11 -52.82
N LEU A 155 -4.69 -7.69 -53.50
CA LEU A 155 -3.33 -7.75 -52.97
C LEU A 155 -3.11 -6.56 -52.02
N ASP A 156 -2.80 -6.85 -50.76
CA ASP A 156 -2.39 -5.85 -49.76
C ASP A 156 -0.94 -6.15 -49.34
N LYS A 157 -0.02 -5.31 -49.83
CA LYS A 157 1.43 -5.56 -49.74
C LYS A 157 1.79 -6.93 -50.36
N ASP A 158 2.16 -7.90 -49.53
CA ASP A 158 2.59 -9.26 -49.94
C ASP A 158 1.56 -10.34 -49.52
N THR A 159 0.35 -9.94 -49.11
CA THR A 159 -0.71 -10.85 -48.66
C THR A 159 -2.01 -10.62 -49.43
N ILE A 160 -2.70 -11.71 -49.79
CA ILE A 160 -4.04 -11.61 -50.37
C ILE A 160 -5.07 -11.43 -49.25
N ILE A 161 -5.84 -10.35 -49.34
CA ILE A 161 -7.00 -10.12 -48.47
C ILE A 161 -8.25 -10.33 -49.31
N TYR A 162 -9.15 -11.19 -48.83
CA TYR A 162 -10.45 -11.43 -49.47
C TYR A 162 -11.60 -11.01 -48.56
N LYS A 163 -12.77 -10.80 -49.18
CA LYS A 163 -14.04 -10.49 -48.53
C LYS A 163 -15.12 -11.29 -49.24
N ASN A 164 -16.02 -11.92 -48.48
CA ASN A 164 -17.13 -12.66 -49.03
C ASN A 164 -18.42 -12.51 -48.20
N GLU A 165 -19.54 -12.74 -48.87
CA GLU A 165 -20.87 -12.79 -48.27
C GLU A 165 -21.58 -14.03 -48.80
N ILE A 166 -21.90 -14.96 -47.90
CA ILE A 166 -22.39 -16.29 -48.23
C ILE A 166 -23.87 -16.41 -47.85
N VAL A 167 -24.69 -16.90 -48.76
CA VAL A 167 -26.08 -17.28 -48.50
C VAL A 167 -26.17 -18.80 -48.59
N LYS A 168 -26.47 -19.45 -47.46
CA LYS A 168 -26.78 -20.89 -47.43
C LYS A 168 -28.25 -21.07 -47.83
N ILE A 169 -28.50 -21.93 -48.81
CA ILE A 169 -29.84 -22.26 -49.29
C ILE A 169 -30.47 -23.31 -48.36
N GLU A 170 -31.73 -23.09 -48.03
CA GLU A 170 -32.55 -23.98 -47.19
C GLU A 170 -33.74 -24.51 -48.00
N GLU A 171 -34.46 -25.51 -47.51
CA GLU A 171 -35.56 -26.13 -48.26
C GLU A 171 -36.69 -25.14 -48.59
N GLU A 172 -37.03 -24.25 -47.65
CA GLU A 172 -38.05 -23.21 -47.85
C GLU A 172 -37.68 -22.23 -48.97
N HIS A 173 -36.40 -21.91 -49.11
CA HIS A 173 -35.88 -21.04 -50.16
C HIS A 173 -36.11 -21.64 -51.56
N ARG A 174 -36.05 -22.96 -51.70
CA ARG A 174 -36.24 -23.67 -52.98
C ARG A 174 -37.69 -23.62 -53.46
N LEU A 175 -38.64 -23.53 -52.53
CA LEU A 175 -40.07 -23.45 -52.83
C LEU A 175 -40.48 -22.09 -53.42
N ALA A 176 -39.66 -21.05 -53.29
CA ALA A 176 -39.96 -19.70 -53.77
C ALA A 176 -40.08 -19.65 -55.31
N PRO A 177 -41.25 -19.30 -55.89
CA PRO A 177 -41.46 -19.37 -57.34
C PRO A 177 -40.82 -18.22 -58.11
N THR A 178 -40.51 -17.09 -57.46
CA THR A 178 -39.83 -15.95 -58.09
C THR A 178 -38.66 -15.43 -57.25
N VAL A 179 -37.74 -14.66 -57.85
CA VAL A 179 -36.65 -13.98 -57.13
C VAL A 179 -37.20 -13.10 -56.00
N LYS A 180 -38.34 -12.43 -56.22
CA LYS A 180 -38.99 -11.57 -55.24
C LYS A 180 -39.50 -12.37 -54.03
N ASP A 181 -40.03 -13.57 -54.26
CA ASP A 181 -40.48 -14.45 -53.19
C ASP A 181 -39.28 -15.00 -52.40
N PHE A 182 -38.21 -15.41 -53.10
CA PHE A 182 -36.97 -15.87 -52.44
C PHE A 182 -36.35 -14.76 -51.58
N TYR A 183 -36.27 -13.53 -52.11
CA TYR A 183 -35.83 -12.36 -51.35
C TYR A 183 -36.71 -12.05 -50.13
N THR A 184 -38.02 -12.31 -50.22
CA THR A 184 -38.97 -12.05 -49.11
C THR A 184 -38.84 -13.11 -48.01
N ILE A 185 -38.57 -14.35 -48.37
CA ILE A 185 -38.39 -15.48 -47.43
C ILE A 185 -37.00 -15.44 -46.80
N TRP A 186 -35.97 -15.04 -47.55
CA TRP A 186 -34.61 -14.94 -47.03
C TRP A 186 -34.53 -13.92 -45.87
N ASN A 187 -33.96 -14.35 -44.75
CA ASN A 187 -33.79 -13.56 -43.52
C ASN A 187 -32.85 -12.34 -43.65
N LYS A 188 -32.28 -12.11 -44.86
CA LYS A 188 -31.34 -11.03 -45.20
C LYS A 188 -30.00 -11.07 -44.46
N ASN A 189 -29.71 -12.19 -43.80
CA ASN A 189 -28.44 -12.47 -43.17
C ASN A 189 -27.53 -13.25 -44.13
N THR A 190 -26.26 -12.88 -44.11
CA THR A 190 -25.18 -13.50 -44.86
C THR A 190 -24.15 -14.05 -43.87
N LYS A 191 -23.44 -15.10 -44.28
CA LYS A 191 -22.34 -15.72 -43.52
C LYS A 191 -21.00 -15.27 -44.10
N HIS A 192 -19.99 -15.13 -43.26
CA HIS A 192 -18.63 -14.77 -43.70
C HIS A 192 -17.66 -15.96 -43.73
N GLN A 193 -18.04 -17.06 -43.08
CA GLN A 193 -17.24 -18.28 -42.96
C GLN A 193 -18.10 -19.51 -43.26
N GLY A 194 -17.45 -20.61 -43.59
CA GLY A 194 -18.05 -21.92 -43.80
C GLY A 194 -17.77 -22.56 -45.15
N VAL A 195 -17.15 -21.83 -46.09
CA VAL A 195 -16.68 -22.42 -47.37
C VAL A 195 -15.18 -22.66 -47.34
N TRP A 196 -14.38 -21.68 -46.91
CA TRP A 196 -12.92 -21.78 -46.99
C TRP A 196 -12.32 -22.54 -45.81
N GLU A 197 -13.06 -22.65 -44.70
CA GLU A 197 -12.60 -23.25 -43.44
C GLU A 197 -12.89 -24.75 -43.35
N ASN A 198 -13.71 -25.30 -44.24
CA ASN A 198 -14.12 -26.70 -44.24
C ASN A 198 -13.59 -27.46 -45.45
N GLU A 199 -13.74 -28.78 -45.41
CA GLU A 199 -13.47 -29.65 -46.56
C GLU A 199 -14.42 -29.33 -47.73
N PRO A 200 -13.99 -29.54 -48.99
CA PRO A 200 -14.84 -29.36 -50.15
C PRO A 200 -16.18 -30.07 -49.98
N TYR A 201 -17.26 -29.37 -50.32
CA TYR A 201 -18.64 -29.85 -50.23
C TYR A 201 -19.24 -29.99 -48.82
N ASP A 202 -18.51 -29.63 -47.74
CA ASP A 202 -18.98 -29.74 -46.36
C ASP A 202 -19.14 -28.37 -45.68
N PHE A 203 -20.24 -27.66 -45.96
CA PHE A 203 -20.47 -26.33 -45.36
C PHE A 203 -20.87 -26.43 -43.87
N LYS A 204 -19.97 -26.02 -42.97
CA LYS A 204 -20.20 -25.89 -41.53
C LYS A 204 -19.79 -24.51 -41.02
N SER A 205 -20.58 -23.90 -40.14
CA SER A 205 -20.14 -22.69 -39.44
C SER A 205 -18.97 -23.03 -38.52
N LYS A 206 -17.89 -22.24 -38.53
CA LYS A 206 -16.75 -22.43 -37.63
C LYS A 206 -17.23 -22.27 -36.17
N LYS A 207 -16.84 -23.19 -35.29
CA LYS A 207 -17.11 -23.09 -33.85
C LYS A 207 -16.26 -21.97 -33.23
N PHE A 208 -16.86 -21.12 -32.41
CA PHE A 208 -16.13 -20.17 -31.58
C PHE A 208 -15.59 -20.90 -30.35
N THR A 209 -14.27 -21.02 -30.24
CA THR A 209 -13.57 -21.81 -29.21
C THR A 209 -12.62 -20.93 -28.41
N LYS A 210 -11.98 -21.48 -27.38
CA LYS A 210 -10.97 -20.76 -26.59
C LYS A 210 -9.81 -20.23 -27.43
N ALA A 211 -9.42 -20.93 -28.48
CA ALA A 211 -8.36 -20.50 -29.40
C ALA A 211 -8.70 -19.21 -30.16
N ASP A 212 -9.98 -18.82 -30.20
CA ASP A 212 -10.43 -17.58 -30.83
C ASP A 212 -10.47 -16.38 -29.85
N LEU A 213 -10.25 -16.62 -28.55
CA LEU A 213 -10.18 -15.55 -27.54
C LEU A 213 -8.84 -14.81 -27.62
N LYS A 214 -8.88 -13.51 -27.34
CA LYS A 214 -7.69 -12.66 -27.23
C LYS A 214 -7.30 -12.51 -25.77
N GLU A 215 -5.99 -12.54 -25.50
CA GLU A 215 -5.48 -12.13 -24.21
C GLU A 215 -5.84 -10.67 -23.92
N LEU A 216 -6.11 -10.39 -22.66
CA LEU A 216 -6.37 -9.05 -22.18
C LEU A 216 -5.03 -8.41 -21.78
N ASP A 217 -4.73 -7.21 -22.25
CA ASP A 217 -3.60 -6.41 -21.77
C ASP A 217 -4.08 -5.11 -21.12
N GLU A 218 -3.17 -4.30 -20.56
CA GLU A 218 -3.53 -3.06 -19.86
C GLU A 218 -4.29 -2.05 -20.76
N ALA A 219 -3.89 -1.96 -22.03
CA ALA A 219 -4.51 -1.05 -23.00
C ALA A 219 -5.93 -1.51 -23.34
N GLU A 220 -6.12 -2.81 -23.57
CA GLU A 220 -7.40 -3.42 -23.86
C GLU A 220 -8.33 -3.41 -22.63
N SER A 221 -7.84 -3.65 -21.41
CA SER A 221 -8.61 -3.47 -20.16
C SER A 221 -9.18 -2.06 -20.03
N THR A 222 -8.34 -1.05 -20.25
CA THR A 222 -8.75 0.35 -20.17
C THR A 222 -9.77 0.69 -21.26
N LYS A 223 -9.57 0.16 -22.46
CA LYS A 223 -10.47 0.32 -23.60
C LYS A 223 -11.83 -0.35 -23.35
N ILE A 224 -11.89 -1.56 -22.80
CA ILE A 224 -13.14 -2.23 -22.41
C ILE A 224 -13.94 -1.35 -21.46
N PHE A 225 -13.30 -0.80 -20.43
CA PHE A 225 -13.97 0.08 -19.48
C PHE A 225 -14.58 1.31 -20.18
N HIS A 226 -13.83 1.97 -21.07
CA HIS A 226 -14.31 3.14 -21.79
C HIS A 226 -15.37 2.82 -22.85
N GLU A 227 -15.23 1.70 -23.57
CA GLU A 227 -16.23 1.21 -24.53
C GLU A 227 -17.52 0.82 -23.82
N PHE A 228 -17.45 0.14 -22.67
CA PHE A 228 -18.61 -0.17 -21.85
C PHE A 228 -19.35 1.10 -21.42
N ALA A 229 -18.63 2.09 -20.88
CA ALA A 229 -19.23 3.38 -20.53
C ALA A 229 -19.82 4.10 -21.76
N SER A 230 -19.22 3.93 -22.95
CA SER A 230 -19.75 4.46 -24.21
C SER A 230 -21.05 3.76 -24.63
N ILE A 231 -21.13 2.43 -24.49
CA ILE A 231 -22.35 1.64 -24.75
C ILE A 231 -23.48 2.13 -23.85
N LEU A 232 -23.23 2.31 -22.55
CA LEU A 232 -24.24 2.84 -21.62
C LEU A 232 -24.75 4.22 -22.05
N ARG A 233 -23.88 5.10 -22.55
CA ARG A 233 -24.28 6.42 -23.09
C ARG A 233 -25.07 6.31 -24.38
N LYS A 234 -24.63 5.46 -25.32
CA LYS A 234 -25.29 5.23 -26.62
C LYS A 234 -26.74 4.79 -26.42
N HIS A 235 -27.01 3.98 -25.40
CA HIS A 235 -28.34 3.44 -25.11
C HIS A 235 -29.10 4.17 -23.99
N SER A 236 -28.61 5.34 -23.57
CA SER A 236 -29.24 6.19 -22.54
C SER A 236 -29.53 5.44 -21.22
N VAL A 237 -28.60 4.61 -20.75
CA VAL A 237 -28.70 3.91 -19.46
C VAL A 237 -28.39 4.89 -18.32
N SER A 238 -29.40 5.20 -17.51
CA SER A 238 -29.30 6.13 -16.38
C SER A 238 -28.73 5.48 -15.11
N ASP A 239 -29.14 4.24 -14.81
CA ASP A 239 -28.69 3.48 -13.64
C ASP A 239 -27.36 2.75 -13.91
N LYS A 240 -26.27 3.50 -13.81
CA LYS A 240 -24.92 2.94 -13.96
C LYS A 240 -24.59 1.88 -12.90
N PRO A 241 -24.87 2.08 -11.60
CA PRO A 241 -24.59 1.05 -10.59
C PRO A 241 -25.24 -0.30 -10.89
N ASN A 242 -26.51 -0.31 -11.33
CA ASN A 242 -27.16 -1.54 -11.76
C ASN A 242 -26.41 -2.16 -12.95
N ALA A 243 -26.08 -1.38 -13.98
CA ALA A 243 -25.37 -1.88 -15.16
C ALA A 243 -24.02 -2.53 -14.81
N PHE A 244 -23.25 -1.94 -13.89
CA PHE A 244 -22.00 -2.55 -13.39
C PHE A 244 -22.25 -3.82 -12.57
N ASN A 245 -23.31 -3.90 -11.75
CA ASN A 245 -23.67 -5.15 -11.07
C ASN A 245 -24.04 -6.27 -12.06
N LYS A 246 -24.70 -5.94 -13.18
CA LYS A 246 -25.01 -6.93 -14.24
C LYS A 246 -23.77 -7.42 -14.98
N ILE A 247 -22.71 -6.60 -15.09
CA ILE A 247 -21.42 -7.07 -15.62
C ILE A 247 -20.89 -8.26 -14.80
N PHE A 248 -20.96 -8.23 -13.47
CA PHE A 248 -20.45 -9.34 -12.66
C PHE A 248 -21.23 -10.65 -12.90
N ASN A 249 -22.53 -10.56 -13.23
CA ASN A 249 -23.29 -11.75 -13.66
C ASN A 249 -22.78 -12.31 -14.98
N LEU A 250 -22.45 -11.43 -15.93
CA LEU A 250 -21.86 -11.79 -17.21
C LEU A 250 -20.45 -12.38 -17.05
N PHE A 251 -19.62 -11.84 -16.15
CA PHE A 251 -18.33 -12.43 -15.83
C PHE A 251 -18.44 -13.83 -15.25
N LEU A 252 -19.39 -14.08 -14.32
CA LEU A 252 -19.62 -15.45 -13.82
C LEU A 252 -20.03 -16.41 -14.93
N ALA A 253 -20.92 -15.98 -15.84
CA ALA A 253 -21.33 -16.78 -16.99
C ALA A 253 -20.14 -17.08 -17.92
N LYS A 254 -19.32 -16.07 -18.21
CA LYS A 254 -18.14 -16.19 -19.06
C LYS A 254 -17.02 -17.04 -18.43
N LEU A 255 -16.74 -16.86 -17.13
CA LEU A 255 -15.76 -17.67 -16.39
C LEU A 255 -16.14 -19.16 -16.36
N TYR A 256 -17.44 -19.46 -16.31
CA TYR A 256 -17.96 -20.81 -16.40
C TYR A 256 -17.85 -21.36 -17.82
N ASP A 257 -18.20 -20.58 -18.83
CA ASP A 257 -18.07 -20.98 -20.24
C ASP A 257 -16.60 -21.21 -20.64
N GLU A 258 -15.69 -20.36 -20.18
CA GLU A 258 -14.23 -20.53 -20.31
C GLU A 258 -13.65 -21.67 -19.45
N ALA A 259 -14.44 -22.36 -18.64
CA ALA A 259 -14.00 -23.56 -17.93
C ALA A 259 -14.00 -24.81 -18.84
N LYS A 260 -14.65 -24.75 -20.01
CA LYS A 260 -14.76 -25.86 -20.98
C LYS A 260 -13.39 -26.27 -21.56
N ARG A 261 -13.32 -27.38 -22.31
CA ARG A 261 -12.08 -27.81 -22.96
C ARG A 261 -11.73 -26.91 -24.15
N GLU A 262 -10.47 -26.88 -24.57
CA GLU A 262 -9.98 -26.06 -25.69
C GLU A 262 -10.76 -26.26 -27.00
N SER A 263 -11.22 -27.48 -27.27
CA SER A 263 -11.98 -27.84 -28.47
C SER A 263 -13.49 -27.63 -28.38
N ASP A 264 -14.01 -27.36 -27.17
CA ASP A 264 -15.45 -27.20 -26.97
C ASP A 264 -15.91 -25.81 -27.42
N GLU A 265 -17.14 -25.74 -27.94
CA GLU A 265 -17.72 -24.47 -28.38
C GLU A 265 -18.09 -23.62 -27.15
N LEU A 266 -17.63 -22.37 -27.17
CA LEU A 266 -18.01 -21.35 -26.20
C LEU A 266 -19.42 -20.86 -26.52
N GLU A 267 -20.25 -20.71 -25.50
CA GLU A 267 -21.64 -20.28 -25.61
C GLU A 267 -21.84 -18.80 -25.25
N PHE A 268 -20.85 -18.19 -24.59
CA PHE A 268 -20.80 -16.76 -24.24
C PHE A 268 -20.36 -15.92 -25.46
N HIS A 269 -21.14 -15.97 -26.53
CA HIS A 269 -20.99 -15.08 -27.67
C HIS A 269 -22.32 -14.95 -28.41
N TRP A 270 -22.49 -13.87 -29.18
CA TRP A 270 -23.63 -13.72 -30.09
C TRP A 270 -23.41 -14.55 -31.36
N ARG A 271 -24.26 -15.56 -31.59
CA ARG A 271 -24.25 -16.39 -32.80
C ARG A 271 -25.01 -15.71 -33.94
N GLU A 272 -24.64 -16.03 -35.17
CA GLU A 272 -25.27 -15.42 -36.36
C GLU A 272 -26.74 -15.80 -36.51
N ASP A 273 -27.16 -16.96 -36.00
CA ASP A 273 -28.53 -17.50 -35.99
C ASP A 273 -29.31 -17.21 -34.69
N ASP A 274 -28.71 -16.49 -33.73
CA ASP A 274 -29.40 -16.16 -32.48
C ASP A 274 -30.58 -15.19 -32.69
N ASN A 275 -31.67 -15.47 -31.97
CA ASN A 275 -32.66 -14.45 -31.63
C ASN A 275 -32.45 -13.96 -30.19
N ALA A 276 -32.98 -12.78 -29.87
CA ALA A 276 -32.73 -12.11 -28.59
C ALA A 276 -33.24 -12.91 -27.37
N VAL A 277 -34.30 -13.70 -27.55
CA VAL A 277 -34.91 -14.49 -26.48
C VAL A 277 -34.02 -15.68 -26.15
N ASP A 278 -33.67 -16.50 -27.14
CA ASP A 278 -32.84 -17.69 -26.92
C ASP A 278 -31.40 -17.33 -26.50
N PHE A 279 -30.86 -16.23 -27.01
CA PHE A 279 -29.58 -15.70 -26.55
C PHE A 279 -29.59 -15.37 -25.06
N GLN A 280 -30.63 -14.65 -24.58
CA GLN A 280 -30.72 -14.32 -23.16
C GLN A 280 -30.95 -15.56 -22.29
N VAL A 281 -31.73 -16.54 -22.75
CA VAL A 281 -31.91 -17.84 -22.06
C VAL A 281 -30.56 -18.54 -21.89
N ARG A 282 -29.75 -18.60 -22.95
CA ARG A 282 -28.41 -19.21 -22.90
C ARG A 282 -27.51 -18.53 -21.86
N LEU A 283 -27.48 -17.20 -21.86
CA LEU A 283 -26.68 -16.44 -20.88
C LEU A 283 -27.17 -16.62 -19.43
N ILE A 284 -28.48 -16.69 -19.21
CA ILE A 284 -29.05 -16.95 -17.86
C ILE A 284 -28.65 -18.36 -17.39
N ASN A 285 -28.71 -19.36 -18.27
CA ASN A 285 -28.33 -20.73 -17.92
C ASN A 285 -26.81 -20.85 -17.65
N LEU A 286 -25.95 -20.20 -18.45
CA LEU A 286 -24.51 -20.10 -18.14
C LEU A 286 -24.26 -19.44 -16.79
N HIS A 287 -24.99 -18.36 -16.49
CA HIS A 287 -24.88 -17.69 -15.19
C HIS A 287 -25.32 -18.59 -14.03
N LYS A 288 -26.44 -19.32 -14.18
CA LYS A 288 -26.93 -20.30 -13.20
C LYS A 288 -25.88 -21.36 -12.94
N ASP A 289 -25.36 -21.98 -13.98
CA ASP A 289 -24.39 -23.07 -13.85
C ASP A 289 -23.08 -22.55 -13.23
N GLY A 290 -22.64 -21.35 -13.61
CA GLY A 290 -21.50 -20.67 -12.98
C GLY A 290 -21.72 -20.38 -11.50
N LEU A 291 -22.90 -19.91 -11.10
CA LEU A 291 -23.24 -19.68 -9.69
C LEU A 291 -23.21 -20.97 -8.87
N PHE A 292 -23.75 -22.06 -9.42
CA PHE A 292 -23.70 -23.36 -8.77
C PHE A 292 -22.26 -23.87 -8.67
N ALA A 293 -21.49 -23.81 -9.76
CA ALA A 293 -20.10 -24.28 -9.78
C ALA A 293 -19.20 -23.52 -8.81
N PHE A 294 -19.37 -22.20 -8.70
CA PHE A 294 -18.42 -21.34 -7.97
C PHE A 294 -18.84 -20.99 -6.54
N LEU A 295 -20.15 -20.96 -6.26
CA LEU A 295 -20.71 -20.58 -4.97
C LEU A 295 -21.61 -21.66 -4.35
N GLN A 296 -21.85 -22.78 -5.06
CA GLN A 296 -22.80 -23.83 -4.66
C GLN A 296 -24.18 -23.26 -4.34
N LYS A 297 -24.58 -22.23 -5.10
CA LYS A 297 -25.89 -21.58 -4.97
C LYS A 297 -26.80 -22.05 -6.08
N GLU A 298 -27.82 -22.81 -5.72
CA GLU A 298 -28.86 -23.25 -6.65
C GLU A 298 -29.83 -22.10 -6.94
N ILE A 299 -30.01 -21.78 -8.23
CA ILE A 299 -31.06 -20.89 -8.72
C ILE A 299 -31.81 -21.59 -9.85
N GLU A 300 -33.06 -21.19 -10.08
CA GLU A 300 -33.83 -21.72 -11.21
C GLU A 300 -33.26 -21.22 -12.54
N GLY A 301 -33.11 -22.14 -13.49
CA GLY A 301 -32.79 -21.83 -14.88
C GLY A 301 -34.04 -21.66 -15.72
N ILE A 302 -33.83 -21.63 -17.03
CA ILE A 302 -34.93 -21.70 -18.00
C ILE A 302 -34.72 -22.98 -18.81
N ASP A 303 -35.45 -24.05 -18.45
CA ASP A 303 -35.44 -25.31 -19.19
C ASP A 303 -36.53 -25.26 -20.27
N GLU A 304 -36.23 -25.77 -21.47
CA GLU A 304 -37.20 -25.86 -22.55
C GLU A 304 -38.35 -26.81 -22.22
N LYS A 305 -38.10 -27.82 -21.38
CA LYS A 305 -39.10 -28.83 -20.96
C LYS A 305 -40.23 -28.24 -20.11
N ASP A 306 -39.98 -27.11 -19.46
CA ASP A 306 -40.97 -26.42 -18.63
C ASP A 306 -42.01 -25.67 -19.49
N PHE A 307 -41.74 -25.50 -20.78
CA PHE A 307 -42.63 -24.83 -21.73
C PHE A 307 -43.27 -25.83 -22.70
N LYS A 308 -44.54 -26.19 -22.46
CA LYS A 308 -45.35 -26.86 -23.47
C LYS A 308 -45.87 -25.83 -24.48
N ALA A 309 -45.55 -25.97 -25.75
CA ALA A 309 -46.04 -25.10 -26.83
C ALA A 309 -46.39 -25.94 -28.06
N ASN A 310 -47.42 -25.51 -28.79
CA ASN A 310 -47.89 -26.20 -29.99
C ASN A 310 -47.24 -25.67 -31.28
N SER A 311 -46.54 -24.52 -31.20
CA SER A 311 -45.74 -23.96 -32.29
C SER A 311 -44.46 -23.27 -31.76
N PRO A 312 -43.42 -23.07 -32.60
CA PRO A 312 -42.22 -22.33 -32.25
C PRO A 312 -42.49 -20.87 -31.84
N GLU A 313 -43.48 -20.22 -32.44
CA GLU A 313 -43.88 -18.85 -32.11
C GLU A 313 -44.49 -18.78 -30.70
N GLU A 314 -45.37 -19.72 -30.36
CA GLU A 314 -45.95 -19.82 -29.02
C GLU A 314 -44.87 -20.09 -27.95
N LEU A 315 -43.87 -20.91 -28.29
CA LEU A 315 -42.71 -21.16 -27.41
C LEU A 315 -41.89 -19.88 -27.19
N LEU A 316 -41.60 -19.14 -28.27
CA LEU A 316 -40.85 -17.90 -28.23
C LEU A 316 -41.56 -16.82 -27.39
N GLU A 317 -42.88 -16.67 -27.55
CA GLU A 317 -43.69 -15.75 -26.74
C GLU A 317 -43.68 -16.12 -25.26
N LYS A 318 -43.77 -17.41 -24.92
CA LYS A 318 -43.69 -17.89 -23.53
C LYS A 318 -42.32 -17.60 -22.91
N LYS A 319 -41.23 -17.91 -23.63
CA LYS A 319 -39.86 -17.57 -23.20
C LYS A 319 -39.71 -16.06 -23.00
N LYS A 320 -40.15 -15.24 -23.98
CA LYS A 320 -40.10 -13.77 -23.89
C LYS A 320 -40.87 -13.24 -22.67
N LYS A 321 -42.03 -13.82 -22.36
CA LYS A 321 -42.82 -13.45 -21.18
C LYS A 321 -42.06 -13.73 -19.88
N VAL A 322 -41.41 -14.88 -19.73
CA VAL A 322 -40.59 -15.18 -18.55
C VAL A 322 -39.40 -14.22 -18.44
N LEU A 323 -38.72 -13.94 -19.55
CA LEU A 323 -37.56 -13.04 -19.55
C LEU A 323 -37.92 -11.59 -19.19
N LYS A 324 -39.13 -11.11 -19.51
CA LYS A 324 -39.60 -9.78 -19.07
C LYS A 324 -39.68 -9.65 -17.54
N PHE A 325 -39.92 -10.75 -16.83
CA PHE A 325 -39.93 -10.77 -15.36
C PHE A 325 -38.56 -11.19 -14.76
N ASN A 326 -37.59 -11.55 -15.60
CA ASN A 326 -36.26 -11.95 -15.16
C ASN A 326 -35.27 -10.79 -15.22
N ASN A 327 -34.87 -10.30 -14.05
CA ASN A 327 -33.98 -9.15 -13.93
C ASN A 327 -32.48 -9.51 -13.83
N ILE A 328 -32.09 -10.78 -14.01
CA ILE A 328 -30.69 -11.22 -13.83
C ILE A 328 -29.75 -10.49 -14.78
N LEU A 329 -30.17 -10.28 -16.04
CA LEU A 329 -29.39 -9.61 -17.09
C LEU A 329 -30.06 -8.30 -17.59
N ALA A 330 -30.95 -7.72 -16.78
CA ALA A 330 -31.59 -6.44 -17.07
C ALA A 330 -30.63 -5.28 -16.75
N ILE A 331 -29.87 -4.84 -17.77
CA ILE A 331 -29.01 -3.64 -17.71
C ILE A 331 -29.87 -2.38 -17.70
N LYS A 332 -30.97 -2.41 -18.46
CA LYS A 332 -32.05 -1.42 -18.45
C LYS A 332 -33.31 -2.05 -17.85
N GLU A 333 -34.13 -1.23 -17.21
CA GLU A 333 -35.41 -1.67 -16.67
C GLU A 333 -36.32 -2.21 -17.80
N VAL A 334 -36.94 -3.37 -17.57
CA VAL A 334 -37.80 -4.06 -18.53
C VAL A 334 -39.22 -4.10 -17.97
N LEU A 335 -40.16 -3.46 -18.65
CA LEU A 335 -41.56 -3.30 -18.24
C LEU A 335 -42.55 -3.85 -19.28
N ASP A 336 -42.17 -3.78 -20.55
CA ASP A 336 -42.98 -4.11 -21.73
C ASP A 336 -42.11 -4.67 -22.87
N ASP A 337 -42.70 -4.89 -24.06
CA ASP A 337 -41.95 -5.37 -25.23
C ASP A 337 -40.90 -4.37 -25.72
N ALA A 338 -41.20 -3.08 -25.70
CA ALA A 338 -40.30 -2.05 -26.21
C ALA A 338 -39.04 -1.95 -25.33
N SER A 339 -39.22 -1.87 -24.02
CA SER A 339 -38.12 -1.85 -23.04
C SER A 339 -37.34 -3.17 -22.99
N PHE A 340 -38.00 -4.32 -23.23
CA PHE A 340 -37.30 -5.59 -23.43
C PHE A 340 -36.36 -5.50 -24.64
N ASP A 341 -36.85 -5.09 -25.80
CA ASP A 341 -36.06 -5.00 -27.03
C ASP A 341 -34.91 -3.98 -26.89
N GLU A 342 -35.12 -2.88 -26.14
CA GLU A 342 -34.06 -1.93 -25.77
C GLU A 342 -32.99 -2.58 -24.89
N ASN A 343 -33.38 -3.28 -23.81
CA ASN A 343 -32.42 -3.98 -22.95
C ASN A 343 -31.61 -5.02 -23.74
N GLN A 344 -32.24 -5.75 -24.65
CA GLN A 344 -31.56 -6.74 -25.50
C GLN A 344 -30.48 -6.11 -26.37
N ARG A 345 -30.73 -4.93 -26.94
CA ARG A 345 -29.72 -4.20 -27.73
C ARG A 345 -28.52 -3.83 -26.87
N VAL A 346 -28.75 -3.37 -25.64
CA VAL A 346 -27.65 -3.04 -24.71
C VAL A 346 -26.89 -4.31 -24.31
N LEU A 347 -27.60 -5.37 -23.91
CA LEU A 347 -27.01 -6.65 -23.50
C LEU A 347 -26.16 -7.25 -24.61
N LYS A 348 -26.66 -7.25 -25.85
CA LYS A 348 -25.91 -7.71 -27.03
C LYS A 348 -24.64 -6.90 -27.25
N ASP A 349 -24.71 -5.57 -27.20
CA ASP A 349 -23.52 -4.72 -27.38
C ASP A 349 -22.47 -4.98 -26.26
N VAL A 350 -22.92 -5.20 -25.02
CA VAL A 350 -22.04 -5.52 -23.88
C VAL A 350 -21.41 -6.90 -24.02
N VAL A 351 -22.16 -7.91 -24.44
CA VAL A 351 -21.59 -9.26 -24.65
C VAL A 351 -20.61 -9.25 -25.81
N LYS A 352 -20.92 -8.57 -26.92
CA LYS A 352 -19.98 -8.40 -28.04
C LYS A 352 -18.68 -7.70 -27.66
N LEU A 353 -18.73 -6.82 -26.67
CA LEU A 353 -17.53 -6.21 -26.11
C LEU A 353 -16.67 -7.24 -25.36
N LEU A 354 -17.29 -8.12 -24.57
CA LEU A 354 -16.62 -9.06 -23.67
C LEU A 354 -16.26 -10.40 -24.32
N GLU A 355 -17.04 -10.89 -25.29
CA GLU A 355 -16.95 -12.26 -25.85
C GLU A 355 -15.58 -12.58 -26.43
N LYS A 356 -14.91 -11.58 -27.01
CA LYS A 356 -13.62 -11.72 -27.70
C LYS A 356 -12.40 -11.83 -26.81
N TYR A 357 -12.50 -11.55 -25.51
CA TYR A 357 -11.35 -11.54 -24.60
C TYR A 357 -11.39 -12.73 -23.65
N GLN A 358 -10.23 -13.28 -23.31
CA GLN A 358 -10.07 -14.26 -22.24
C GLN A 358 -10.01 -13.54 -20.90
N ILE A 359 -10.75 -14.05 -19.90
CA ILE A 359 -10.76 -13.48 -18.54
C ILE A 359 -10.38 -14.51 -17.48
N ARG A 360 -10.32 -15.80 -17.82
CA ARG A 360 -9.86 -16.87 -16.94
C ARG A 360 -8.39 -17.20 -17.21
N TYR A 361 -7.54 -17.03 -16.22
CA TYR A 361 -6.11 -17.34 -16.31
C TYR A 361 -5.68 -18.26 -15.16
N PRO A 362 -4.66 -19.12 -15.36
CA PRO A 362 -4.15 -20.02 -14.32
C PRO A 362 -3.31 -19.29 -13.24
N ARG A 363 -2.98 -18.00 -13.46
CA ARG A 363 -2.16 -17.18 -12.57
C ARG A 363 -2.68 -15.75 -12.57
N LYS A 364 -2.36 -15.00 -11.51
CA LYS A 364 -2.68 -13.58 -11.39
C LYS A 364 -2.18 -12.79 -12.60
N GLN A 365 -3.03 -11.90 -13.07
CA GLN A 365 -2.70 -10.92 -14.11
C GLN A 365 -2.93 -9.52 -13.54
N GLN A 366 -1.86 -8.74 -13.36
CA GLN A 366 -1.95 -7.43 -12.69
C GLN A 366 -2.95 -6.49 -13.37
N HIS A 367 -2.98 -6.47 -14.71
CA HIS A 367 -3.91 -5.65 -15.49
C HIS A 367 -5.39 -6.06 -15.31
N LEU A 368 -5.69 -7.30 -14.91
CA LEU A 368 -7.06 -7.75 -14.58
C LEU A 368 -7.45 -7.28 -13.18
N SER A 369 -6.52 -7.37 -12.22
CA SER A 369 -6.71 -6.82 -10.88
C SER A 369 -6.99 -5.32 -10.95
N ASP A 370 -6.19 -4.56 -11.70
CA ASP A 370 -6.39 -3.10 -11.87
C ASP A 370 -7.72 -2.79 -12.57
N PHE A 371 -8.11 -3.59 -13.57
CA PHE A 371 -9.40 -3.49 -14.23
C PHE A 371 -10.57 -3.71 -13.27
N PHE A 372 -10.48 -4.71 -12.40
CA PHE A 372 -11.47 -4.99 -11.37
C PHE A 372 -11.60 -3.84 -10.36
N GLU A 373 -10.49 -3.30 -9.85
CA GLU A 373 -10.52 -2.14 -8.94
C GLU A 373 -11.21 -0.92 -9.56
N LYS A 374 -10.95 -0.67 -10.86
CA LYS A 374 -11.60 0.41 -11.60
C LYS A 374 -13.11 0.18 -11.77
N LEU A 375 -13.53 -1.06 -11.97
CA LEU A 375 -14.95 -1.42 -12.03
C LEU A 375 -15.64 -1.26 -10.67
N LEU A 376 -14.99 -1.66 -9.56
CA LEU A 376 -15.54 -1.53 -8.21
C LEU A 376 -15.77 -0.07 -7.83
N THR A 377 -14.74 0.75 -7.99
CA THR A 377 -14.78 2.18 -7.62
C THR A 377 -15.83 2.97 -8.42
N THR A 378 -16.07 2.60 -9.68
CA THR A 378 -17.05 3.28 -10.54
C THR A 378 -18.46 2.71 -10.40
N GLY A 379 -18.56 1.41 -10.16
CA GLY A 379 -19.81 0.64 -10.30
C GLY A 379 -20.59 0.43 -9.01
N LEU A 380 -19.93 0.42 -7.85
CA LEU A 380 -20.58 0.18 -6.56
C LEU A 380 -20.66 1.49 -5.78
N LYS A 381 -21.87 2.04 -5.64
CA LYS A 381 -22.11 3.12 -4.66
C LYS A 381 -22.04 2.53 -3.26
N GLN A 382 -21.16 3.07 -2.42
CA GLN A 382 -21.07 2.69 -1.00
C GLN A 382 -22.32 3.21 -0.26
N GLU A 383 -23.09 2.30 0.32
CA GLU A 383 -24.18 2.61 1.26
C GLU A 383 -23.61 2.82 2.68
N VAL A 384 -24.37 3.45 3.57
CA VAL A 384 -23.93 3.73 4.95
C VAL A 384 -23.56 2.43 5.66
N GLY A 385 -22.30 2.28 6.07
CA GLY A 385 -21.80 1.08 6.77
C GLY A 385 -21.07 0.07 5.89
N GLN A 386 -21.07 0.23 4.56
CA GLN A 386 -20.35 -0.61 3.60
C GLN A 386 -19.15 0.15 3.02
N TYR A 387 -17.97 -0.05 3.61
CA TYR A 387 -16.75 0.66 3.21
C TYR A 387 -15.71 -0.33 2.72
N PHE A 388 -15.25 -0.15 1.48
CA PHE A 388 -14.18 -0.98 0.95
C PHE A 388 -12.85 -0.62 1.63
N THR A 389 -12.12 -1.65 2.08
CA THR A 389 -10.75 -1.49 2.57
C THR A 389 -9.83 -1.27 1.36
N PRO A 390 -9.12 -0.13 1.27
CA PRO A 390 -8.24 0.13 0.14
C PRO A 390 -7.12 -0.93 0.02
N PRO A 391 -6.72 -1.37 -1.19
CA PRO A 391 -5.63 -2.33 -1.37
C PRO A 391 -4.32 -2.00 -0.65
N PRO A 392 -3.85 -0.73 -0.59
CA PRO A 392 -2.65 -0.40 0.19
C PRO A 392 -2.80 -0.68 1.69
N ILE A 393 -4.01 -0.59 2.24
CA ILE A 393 -4.28 -0.87 3.66
C ILE A 393 -4.35 -2.38 3.91
N THR A 394 -4.98 -3.16 3.03
CA THR A 394 -4.96 -4.62 3.13
C THR A 394 -3.53 -5.16 2.99
N LYS A 395 -2.75 -4.66 2.04
CA LYS A 395 -1.32 -4.98 1.90
C LYS A 395 -0.53 -4.64 3.15
N PHE A 396 -0.68 -3.43 3.70
CA PHE A 396 -0.04 -3.04 4.95
C PHE A 396 -0.32 -4.05 6.07
N ILE A 397 -1.58 -4.45 6.24
CA ILE A 397 -2.00 -5.38 7.28
C ILE A 397 -1.41 -6.77 7.05
N VAL A 398 -1.53 -7.33 5.85
CA VAL A 398 -1.02 -8.66 5.49
C VAL A 398 0.51 -8.71 5.66
N ARG A 399 1.23 -7.69 5.17
CA ARG A 399 2.68 -7.55 5.27
C ARG A 399 3.19 -7.27 6.68
N SER A 400 2.32 -6.88 7.60
CA SER A 400 2.68 -6.72 9.02
C SER A 400 2.69 -8.04 9.79
N ILE A 401 2.24 -9.15 9.18
CA ILE A 401 2.03 -10.44 9.85
C ILE A 401 3.11 -11.43 9.40
N PRO A 402 3.66 -12.26 10.31
CA PRO A 402 4.71 -13.23 9.98
C PRO A 402 4.16 -14.49 9.28
N ILE A 403 3.49 -14.33 8.14
CA ILE A 403 2.85 -15.42 7.39
C ILE A 403 3.88 -16.50 7.00
N LYS A 404 5.10 -16.11 6.59
CA LYS A 404 6.16 -17.06 6.26
C LYS A 404 6.46 -18.02 7.41
N GLN A 405 6.63 -17.50 8.63
CA GLN A 405 6.86 -18.32 9.82
C GLN A 405 5.67 -19.20 10.16
N MET A 406 4.45 -18.70 9.96
CA MET A 406 3.23 -19.50 10.16
C MET A 406 3.18 -20.68 9.17
N ILE A 407 3.48 -20.44 7.89
CA ILE A 407 3.53 -21.48 6.85
C ILE A 407 4.62 -22.49 7.17
N GLU A 408 5.84 -22.05 7.48
CA GLU A 408 6.98 -22.93 7.83
C GLU A 408 6.64 -23.86 8.99
N LYS A 409 5.95 -23.35 10.02
CA LYS A 409 5.51 -24.13 11.19
C LYS A 409 4.45 -25.17 10.85
N GLU A 410 3.47 -24.82 10.02
CA GLU A 410 2.35 -25.71 9.69
C GLU A 410 2.69 -26.74 8.62
N VAL A 411 3.48 -26.37 7.62
CA VAL A 411 3.86 -27.26 6.52
C VAL A 411 4.85 -28.32 6.98
N ASN A 412 5.73 -27.99 7.93
CA ASN A 412 6.73 -28.92 8.47
C ASN A 412 6.19 -29.79 9.62
N LYS A 413 4.96 -30.29 9.48
CA LYS A 413 4.33 -31.29 10.36
C LYS A 413 4.25 -32.64 9.67
N GLU A 414 3.97 -33.69 10.45
CA GLU A 414 3.79 -35.05 9.92
C GLU A 414 2.67 -35.12 8.85
N ALA A 415 1.61 -34.35 9.07
CA ALA A 415 0.59 -34.01 8.09
C ALA A 415 0.79 -32.53 7.68
N PRO A 416 1.39 -32.27 6.50
CA PRO A 416 1.62 -30.90 6.02
C PRO A 416 0.30 -30.17 5.81
N GLU A 417 0.17 -29.00 6.41
CA GLU A 417 -0.98 -28.12 6.23
C GLU A 417 -0.53 -26.66 6.04
N LEU A 418 -1.47 -25.80 5.65
CA LEU A 418 -1.28 -24.36 5.65
C LEU A 418 -2.09 -23.71 6.78
N PRO A 419 -1.64 -22.56 7.32
CA PRO A 419 -2.42 -21.79 8.27
C PRO A 419 -3.72 -21.31 7.61
N ALA A 420 -4.86 -21.79 8.07
CA ALA A 420 -6.16 -21.38 7.53
C ALA A 420 -6.47 -19.91 7.86
N VAL A 421 -6.90 -19.16 6.85
CA VAL A 421 -7.24 -17.73 6.91
C VAL A 421 -8.73 -17.50 6.67
N ILE A 422 -9.32 -16.57 7.42
CA ILE A 422 -10.70 -16.16 7.24
C ILE A 422 -10.90 -14.64 7.30
N ASP A 423 -11.76 -14.15 6.41
CA ASP A 423 -12.44 -12.86 6.53
C ASP A 423 -13.95 -13.11 6.71
N TYR A 424 -14.47 -12.89 7.92
CA TYR A 424 -15.88 -13.12 8.22
C TYR A 424 -16.82 -11.97 7.76
N ALA A 425 -16.26 -10.93 7.15
CA ALA A 425 -16.96 -9.77 6.59
C ALA A 425 -16.23 -9.33 5.30
N ALA A 426 -16.17 -10.25 4.34
CA ALA A 426 -15.24 -10.20 3.23
C ALA A 426 -15.46 -9.05 2.23
N GLY A 427 -16.67 -8.50 2.15
CA GLY A 427 -17.01 -7.44 1.19
C GLY A 427 -16.62 -7.84 -0.25
N SER A 428 -15.79 -7.02 -0.90
CA SER A 428 -15.25 -7.28 -2.24
C SER A 428 -14.10 -8.30 -2.28
N GLY A 429 -13.65 -8.83 -1.14
CA GLY A 429 -12.63 -9.89 -1.07
C GLY A 429 -11.17 -9.43 -1.06
N HIS A 430 -10.89 -8.16 -0.76
CA HIS A 430 -9.51 -7.62 -0.78
C HIS A 430 -8.57 -8.31 0.23
N PHE A 431 -9.00 -8.56 1.47
CA PHE A 431 -8.15 -9.28 2.43
C PHE A 431 -7.87 -10.72 1.99
N ILE A 432 -8.86 -11.38 1.38
CA ILE A 432 -8.75 -12.74 0.89
C ILE A 432 -7.75 -12.81 -0.27
N THR A 433 -7.91 -11.95 -1.26
CA THR A 433 -7.01 -11.92 -2.43
C THR A 433 -5.58 -11.55 -2.06
N GLU A 434 -5.37 -10.57 -1.17
CA GLU A 434 -4.03 -10.18 -0.71
C GLU A 434 -3.36 -11.27 0.16
N ALA A 435 -4.11 -11.92 1.06
CA ALA A 435 -3.56 -13.03 1.84
C ALA A 435 -3.17 -14.21 0.95
N MET A 436 -3.99 -14.51 -0.07
CA MET A 436 -3.71 -15.58 -1.01
C MET A 436 -2.45 -15.34 -1.83
N GLU A 437 -2.26 -14.10 -2.29
CA GLU A 437 -1.06 -13.68 -3.01
C GLU A 437 0.19 -13.87 -2.15
N GLU A 438 0.20 -13.32 -0.92
CA GLU A 438 1.34 -13.46 -0.01
C GLU A 438 1.65 -14.93 0.30
N TYR A 439 0.63 -15.78 0.51
CA TYR A 439 0.83 -17.22 0.71
C TYR A 439 1.47 -17.87 -0.52
N GLN A 440 0.98 -17.58 -1.73
CA GLN A 440 1.51 -18.19 -2.95
C GLN A 440 2.93 -17.70 -3.25
N ASP A 441 3.25 -16.44 -2.99
CA ASP A 441 4.60 -15.89 -3.14
C ASP A 441 5.58 -16.57 -2.18
N ILE A 442 5.18 -16.78 -0.92
CA ILE A 442 5.98 -17.54 0.05
C ILE A 442 6.16 -19.00 -0.41
N ILE A 443 5.10 -19.65 -0.88
CA ILE A 443 5.16 -21.03 -1.40
C ILE A 443 6.13 -21.13 -2.57
N ASN A 444 6.07 -20.18 -3.51
CA ASN A 444 6.97 -20.11 -4.65
C ASN A 444 8.41 -19.80 -4.24
N ALA A 445 8.62 -19.07 -3.15
CA ALA A 445 9.94 -18.70 -2.65
C ALA A 445 10.69 -19.84 -1.95
N PHE A 446 10.03 -20.92 -1.53
CA PHE A 446 10.71 -22.07 -0.89
C PHE A 446 11.72 -22.73 -1.84
N LYS A 447 13.00 -22.63 -1.48
CA LYS A 447 14.10 -23.27 -2.22
C LYS A 447 14.37 -24.68 -1.72
N GLU A 448 14.92 -25.54 -2.58
CA GLU A 448 15.29 -26.92 -2.19
C GLU A 448 16.22 -26.97 -0.97
N GLU A 449 17.10 -25.98 -0.82
CA GLU A 449 18.02 -25.87 0.31
C GLU A 449 17.32 -25.60 1.64
N GLU A 450 16.30 -24.73 1.65
CA GLU A 450 15.51 -24.41 2.84
C GLU A 450 14.66 -25.60 3.27
N MET A 451 14.20 -26.40 2.31
CA MET A 451 13.37 -27.59 2.54
C MET A 451 14.16 -28.84 2.94
N LYS A 452 15.50 -28.82 2.98
CA LYS A 452 16.34 -30.00 3.31
C LYS A 452 15.98 -30.66 4.65
N ASN A 453 15.51 -29.85 5.60
CA ASN A 453 15.15 -30.31 6.94
C ASN A 453 13.64 -30.56 7.11
N PHE A 454 12.85 -30.48 6.04
CA PHE A 454 11.41 -30.71 6.09
C PHE A 454 11.08 -32.20 5.95
N PHE A 455 9.91 -32.61 6.46
CA PHE A 455 9.41 -33.96 6.21
C PHE A 455 9.26 -34.23 4.69
N PRO A 456 9.58 -35.44 4.20
CA PRO A 456 9.46 -35.76 2.77
C PRO A 456 8.06 -35.50 2.17
N LYS A 457 6.99 -35.70 2.97
CA LYS A 457 5.61 -35.38 2.56
C LYS A 457 5.40 -33.87 2.38
N ALA A 458 6.01 -33.04 3.21
CA ALA A 458 5.92 -31.58 3.12
C ALA A 458 6.57 -31.07 1.82
N ILE A 459 7.76 -31.59 1.48
CA ILE A 459 8.46 -31.25 0.24
C ILE A 459 7.59 -31.60 -0.98
N LYS A 460 6.99 -32.81 -0.99
CA LYS A 460 6.10 -33.23 -2.07
C LYS A 460 4.87 -32.32 -2.18
N GLN A 461 4.29 -31.93 -1.04
CA GLN A 461 3.11 -31.07 -1.01
C GLN A 461 3.41 -29.65 -1.51
N ILE A 462 4.52 -29.05 -1.07
CA ILE A 462 4.98 -27.73 -1.55
C ILE A 462 5.21 -27.76 -3.06
N LYS A 463 5.91 -28.79 -3.57
CA LYS A 463 6.12 -28.96 -5.02
C LYS A 463 4.80 -29.09 -5.79
N SER A 464 3.77 -29.72 -5.20
CA SER A 464 2.43 -29.78 -5.78
C SER A 464 1.81 -28.39 -5.91
N TRP A 465 1.83 -27.59 -4.84
CA TRP A 465 1.27 -26.22 -4.84
C TRP A 465 2.07 -25.22 -5.69
N GLN A 466 3.36 -25.48 -5.93
CA GLN A 466 4.16 -24.73 -6.90
C GLN A 466 3.81 -25.10 -8.35
N ALA A 467 3.46 -26.37 -8.59
CA ALA A 467 3.05 -26.84 -9.91
C ALA A 467 1.61 -26.43 -10.27
N ASP A 468 0.70 -26.43 -9.28
CA ASP A 468 -0.68 -25.97 -9.40
C ASP A 468 -0.96 -24.86 -8.36
N PRO A 469 -0.64 -23.58 -8.71
CA PRO A 469 -0.84 -22.44 -7.82
C PRO A 469 -2.29 -22.35 -7.33
N TYR A 470 -2.46 -21.95 -6.06
CA TYR A 470 -3.76 -21.75 -5.41
C TYR A 470 -4.65 -22.99 -5.23
N GLU A 471 -4.28 -24.20 -5.66
CA GLU A 471 -5.05 -25.43 -5.42
C GLU A 471 -5.42 -25.61 -3.93
N TRP A 472 -4.52 -25.16 -3.04
CA TRP A 472 -4.69 -25.20 -1.60
C TRP A 472 -5.79 -24.26 -1.06
N ALA A 473 -6.16 -23.22 -1.79
CA ALA A 473 -7.08 -22.18 -1.31
C ALA A 473 -8.47 -22.73 -0.97
N ALA A 474 -8.92 -23.77 -1.68
CA ALA A 474 -10.20 -24.44 -1.43
C ALA A 474 -10.36 -24.98 0.00
N LYS A 475 -9.26 -25.35 0.65
CA LYS A 475 -9.24 -25.90 2.01
C LYS A 475 -8.91 -24.87 3.08
N TYR A 476 -8.13 -23.83 2.74
CA TYR A 476 -7.51 -22.96 3.74
C TYR A 476 -7.95 -21.50 3.69
N VAL A 477 -8.73 -21.07 2.69
CA VAL A 477 -9.10 -19.67 2.49
C VAL A 477 -10.62 -19.51 2.52
N TYR A 478 -11.11 -18.70 3.46
CA TYR A 478 -12.54 -18.50 3.69
C TYR A 478 -12.92 -17.02 3.72
N GLY A 479 -13.94 -16.64 2.96
CA GLY A 479 -14.58 -15.33 3.05
C GLY A 479 -16.07 -15.50 3.32
N ILE A 480 -16.67 -14.73 4.22
CA ILE A 480 -18.12 -14.71 4.46
C ILE A 480 -18.64 -13.31 4.16
N GLU A 481 -19.73 -13.21 3.39
CA GLU A 481 -20.38 -11.94 3.08
C GLU A 481 -21.90 -12.10 2.99
N LYS A 482 -22.62 -11.16 3.63
CA LYS A 482 -24.09 -11.16 3.74
C LYS A 482 -24.74 -10.57 2.48
N ASP A 483 -24.12 -9.57 1.85
CA ASP A 483 -24.59 -9.02 0.57
C ASP A 483 -24.19 -9.94 -0.59
N TYR A 484 -25.19 -10.61 -1.16
CA TYR A 484 -25.01 -11.47 -2.32
C TYR A 484 -24.33 -10.80 -3.54
N ARG A 485 -24.47 -9.48 -3.73
CA ARG A 485 -23.76 -8.75 -4.78
C ARG A 485 -22.26 -8.79 -4.54
N LEU A 486 -21.85 -8.54 -3.31
CA LEU A 486 -20.45 -8.52 -2.90
C LEU A 486 -19.83 -9.92 -2.90
N VAL A 487 -20.58 -10.96 -2.55
CA VAL A 487 -20.14 -12.36 -2.72
C VAL A 487 -19.71 -12.66 -4.16
N LYS A 488 -20.54 -12.27 -5.14
CA LYS A 488 -20.21 -12.47 -6.57
C LYS A 488 -18.97 -11.68 -6.96
N VAL A 489 -18.88 -10.45 -6.48
CA VAL A 489 -17.74 -9.56 -6.71
C VAL A 489 -16.45 -10.19 -6.17
N ALA A 490 -16.44 -10.61 -4.90
CA ALA A 490 -15.31 -11.27 -4.28
C ALA A 490 -14.90 -12.54 -5.02
N LYS A 491 -15.87 -13.36 -5.45
CA LYS A 491 -15.59 -14.58 -6.20
C LYS A 491 -14.99 -14.31 -7.58
N VAL A 492 -15.49 -13.30 -8.31
CA VAL A 492 -14.88 -12.85 -9.57
C VAL A 492 -13.48 -12.28 -9.32
N GLY A 493 -13.30 -11.55 -8.22
CA GLY A 493 -12.02 -11.06 -7.74
C GLY A 493 -11.00 -12.19 -7.60
N CYS A 494 -11.32 -13.25 -6.84
CA CYS A 494 -10.45 -14.43 -6.73
C CYS A 494 -9.98 -14.94 -8.11
N TYR A 495 -10.89 -15.08 -9.08
CA TYR A 495 -10.56 -15.60 -10.42
C TYR A 495 -9.58 -14.69 -11.17
N PHE A 496 -9.68 -13.38 -11.01
CA PHE A 496 -8.75 -12.43 -11.65
C PHE A 496 -7.36 -12.45 -11.01
N TYR A 497 -7.28 -12.82 -9.73
CA TYR A 497 -6.03 -13.04 -9.01
C TYR A 497 -5.45 -14.45 -9.23
N GLY A 498 -6.02 -15.24 -10.16
CA GLY A 498 -5.54 -16.57 -10.52
C GLY A 498 -6.13 -17.71 -9.68
N ASP A 499 -7.07 -17.43 -8.78
CA ASP A 499 -7.73 -18.44 -7.93
C ASP A 499 -9.21 -18.61 -8.25
N GLY A 500 -9.62 -19.83 -8.56
CA GLY A 500 -11.05 -20.16 -8.71
C GLY A 500 -11.71 -20.76 -7.48
N VAL A 501 -10.94 -21.17 -6.47
CA VAL A 501 -11.36 -22.22 -5.54
C VAL A 501 -11.47 -21.79 -4.07
N ALA A 502 -11.04 -20.58 -3.69
CA ALA A 502 -11.29 -20.05 -2.34
C ALA A 502 -12.78 -20.08 -1.96
N GLN A 503 -13.05 -20.35 -0.68
CA GLN A 503 -14.40 -20.53 -0.14
C GLN A 503 -15.04 -19.18 0.18
N VAL A 504 -15.60 -18.51 -0.83
CA VAL A 504 -16.43 -17.31 -0.64
C VAL A 504 -17.88 -17.74 -0.40
N ILE A 505 -18.37 -17.52 0.83
CA ILE A 505 -19.65 -18.00 1.33
C ILE A 505 -20.65 -16.85 1.42
N HIS A 506 -21.83 -17.03 0.81
CA HIS A 506 -22.98 -16.17 1.06
C HIS A 506 -23.66 -16.58 2.37
N GLY A 507 -23.43 -15.81 3.43
CA GLY A 507 -23.91 -16.11 4.77
C GLY A 507 -23.67 -14.95 5.74
N ASP A 508 -24.11 -15.11 6.99
CA ASP A 508 -23.85 -14.14 8.06
C ASP A 508 -22.57 -14.54 8.81
N GLY A 509 -21.63 -13.62 8.98
CA GLY A 509 -20.38 -13.88 9.72
C GLY A 509 -20.58 -14.13 11.22
N LEU A 510 -21.77 -13.82 11.75
CA LEU A 510 -22.17 -14.08 13.13
C LEU A 510 -23.13 -15.28 13.25
N ASP A 511 -23.36 -16.05 12.19
CA ASP A 511 -24.25 -17.23 12.19
C ASP A 511 -23.80 -18.27 13.23
N SER A 512 -24.77 -19.07 13.69
CA SER A 512 -24.52 -20.05 14.76
C SER A 512 -23.69 -21.22 14.24
N PHE A 513 -22.68 -21.65 15.00
CA PHE A 513 -21.93 -22.85 14.65
C PHE A 513 -22.77 -24.14 14.74
N GLU A 514 -23.85 -24.14 15.53
CA GLU A 514 -24.73 -25.30 15.71
C GLU A 514 -25.78 -25.41 14.60
N SER A 515 -26.44 -24.31 14.24
CA SER A 515 -27.61 -24.31 13.35
C SER A 515 -27.32 -23.85 11.91
N SER A 516 -26.13 -23.29 11.63
CA SER A 516 -25.85 -22.70 10.32
C SER A 516 -25.97 -23.70 9.17
N LYS A 517 -26.72 -23.29 8.14
CA LYS A 517 -26.81 -24.02 6.86
C LYS A 517 -25.74 -23.56 5.86
N THR A 518 -25.12 -22.40 6.10
CA THR A 518 -24.22 -21.73 5.15
C THR A 518 -22.76 -22.02 5.42
N TYR A 519 -22.37 -22.21 6.69
CA TYR A 519 -21.01 -22.61 7.08
C TYR A 519 -20.62 -23.93 6.42
N LYS A 520 -19.38 -24.04 5.94
CA LYS A 520 -18.84 -25.20 5.21
C LYS A 520 -17.38 -25.44 5.58
N GLY A 521 -16.88 -26.65 5.31
CA GLY A 521 -15.49 -27.04 5.58
C GLY A 521 -15.08 -26.76 7.04
N LEU A 522 -13.95 -26.08 7.23
CA LEU A 522 -13.40 -25.79 8.55
C LEU A 522 -14.36 -25.03 9.48
N LEU A 523 -15.32 -24.25 8.95
CA LEU A 523 -16.32 -23.59 9.79
C LEU A 523 -17.29 -24.58 10.45
N LYS A 524 -17.70 -25.65 9.74
CA LYS A 524 -18.57 -26.70 10.32
C LYS A 524 -17.86 -27.53 11.38
N ASP A 525 -16.55 -27.70 11.23
CA ASP A 525 -15.74 -28.49 12.16
C ASP A 525 -15.43 -27.71 13.46
N ASN A 526 -15.85 -26.45 13.58
CA ASN A 526 -15.57 -25.58 14.72
C ASN A 526 -16.61 -25.78 15.85
N THR A 527 -16.48 -26.88 16.60
CA THR A 527 -17.56 -27.40 17.44
C THR A 527 -17.58 -26.94 18.91
N ASN A 528 -16.50 -26.38 19.46
CA ASN A 528 -16.44 -25.95 20.88
C ASN A 528 -15.79 -24.57 21.02
N LEU A 529 -16.61 -23.55 21.30
CA LEU A 529 -16.20 -22.14 21.34
C LEU A 529 -15.39 -21.78 22.60
N GLU A 530 -15.50 -22.59 23.65
CA GLU A 530 -14.81 -22.38 24.93
C GLU A 530 -13.49 -23.15 25.03
N ASP A 531 -13.23 -24.10 24.12
CA ASP A 531 -11.95 -24.80 23.99
C ASP A 531 -11.17 -24.28 22.76
N SER A 532 -10.27 -23.32 22.99
CA SER A 532 -9.46 -22.71 21.94
C SER A 532 -8.55 -23.70 21.19
N THR A 533 -8.31 -24.90 21.73
CA THR A 533 -7.55 -25.96 21.05
C THR A 533 -8.35 -26.63 19.92
N LYS A 534 -9.67 -26.46 19.90
CA LYS A 534 -10.58 -27.00 18.87
C LYS A 534 -10.83 -26.03 17.72
N ALA A 535 -10.44 -24.77 17.88
CA ALA A 535 -10.55 -23.75 16.86
C ALA A 535 -9.79 -24.14 15.57
N LYS A 536 -10.25 -23.64 14.43
CA LYS A 536 -9.77 -24.12 13.11
C LYS A 536 -8.88 -23.12 12.37
N PHE A 537 -9.03 -21.84 12.63
CA PHE A 537 -8.32 -20.80 11.89
C PHE A 537 -7.05 -20.37 12.62
N SER A 538 -6.00 -20.10 11.84
CA SER A 538 -4.74 -19.56 12.35
C SER A 538 -4.63 -18.06 12.11
N LEU A 539 -5.42 -17.53 11.16
CA LEU A 539 -5.38 -16.13 10.77
C LEU A 539 -6.80 -15.59 10.55
N VAL A 540 -7.11 -14.44 11.17
CA VAL A 540 -8.32 -13.66 10.91
C VAL A 540 -7.90 -12.29 10.39
N LEU A 541 -8.35 -11.96 9.17
CA LEU A 541 -8.14 -10.65 8.56
C LEU A 541 -9.51 -10.11 8.21
N SER A 542 -9.95 -9.01 8.83
CA SER A 542 -11.30 -8.53 8.57
C SER A 542 -11.50 -7.04 8.88
N ASN A 543 -12.41 -6.43 8.14
CA ASN A 543 -12.97 -5.12 8.42
C ASN A 543 -14.50 -5.27 8.60
N PRO A 544 -14.97 -5.70 9.79
CA PRO A 544 -16.39 -5.87 10.06
C PRO A 544 -17.18 -4.56 9.93
N PRO A 545 -18.50 -4.63 9.63
CA PRO A 545 -19.34 -3.45 9.51
C PRO A 545 -19.44 -2.66 10.83
N TYR A 546 -19.58 -1.34 10.72
CA TYR A 546 -19.69 -0.44 11.88
C TYR A 546 -21.14 -0.03 12.09
N SER A 547 -21.64 -0.13 13.33
CA SER A 547 -22.89 0.53 13.73
C SER A 547 -24.14 0.19 12.91
N VAL A 548 -24.35 -1.10 12.66
CA VAL A 548 -25.60 -1.65 12.11
C VAL A 548 -26.70 -1.61 13.17
N ASN A 549 -27.87 -1.04 12.83
CA ASN A 549 -29.03 -1.00 13.74
C ASN A 549 -29.70 -2.39 13.82
N ASP A 550 -30.47 -2.61 14.89
CA ASP A 550 -31.43 -3.71 15.03
C ASP A 550 -30.84 -5.14 14.91
N CYS A 551 -29.55 -5.32 15.22
CA CYS A 551 -28.84 -6.60 15.08
C CYS A 551 -29.29 -7.71 16.04
N LYS A 552 -30.07 -7.38 17.08
CA LYS A 552 -30.44 -8.34 18.14
C LYS A 552 -31.46 -9.37 17.65
N ASP A 553 -32.50 -8.92 16.95
CA ASP A 553 -33.56 -9.79 16.40
C ASP A 553 -32.99 -10.73 15.32
N ASP A 554 -32.04 -10.24 14.51
CA ASP A 554 -31.33 -11.03 13.50
C ASP A 554 -30.57 -12.22 14.13
N LEU A 555 -29.91 -12.00 15.27
CA LEU A 555 -29.15 -13.05 15.98
C LEU A 555 -30.07 -14.10 16.61
N GLU A 556 -31.22 -13.69 17.17
CA GLU A 556 -32.21 -14.63 17.70
C GLU A 556 -32.84 -15.46 16.58
N TYR A 557 -33.13 -14.84 15.43
CA TYR A 557 -33.69 -15.51 14.26
C TYR A 557 -32.77 -16.63 13.74
N ILE A 558 -31.46 -16.39 13.70
CA ILE A 558 -30.47 -17.39 13.27
C ILE A 558 -30.01 -18.33 14.40
N GLY A 559 -30.47 -18.12 15.64
CA GLY A 559 -30.12 -18.96 16.80
C GLY A 559 -28.71 -18.73 17.35
N ALA A 560 -28.06 -17.62 16.98
CA ALA A 560 -26.68 -17.33 17.35
C ALA A 560 -26.52 -16.68 18.74
N GLN A 561 -27.60 -16.31 19.41
CA GLN A 561 -27.57 -15.65 20.73
C GLN A 561 -26.82 -16.45 21.80
N ASN A 562 -26.83 -17.79 21.69
CA ASN A 562 -26.17 -18.68 22.65
C ASN A 562 -24.66 -18.80 22.41
N ASP A 563 -24.18 -18.42 21.22
CA ASP A 563 -22.76 -18.48 20.88
C ASP A 563 -21.98 -17.30 21.49
N PHE A 564 -22.66 -16.21 21.89
CA PHE A 564 -22.03 -14.96 22.29
C PHE A 564 -22.29 -14.58 23.76
N THR A 565 -21.23 -14.46 24.55
CA THR A 565 -21.30 -13.96 25.93
C THR A 565 -21.59 -12.46 26.00
N LEU A 566 -21.34 -11.72 24.91
CA LEU A 566 -21.67 -10.30 24.79
C LEU A 566 -23.16 -10.04 24.47
N TYR A 567 -23.91 -11.05 24.01
CA TYR A 567 -25.31 -10.92 23.61
C TYR A 567 -26.21 -10.22 24.67
N PRO A 568 -26.13 -10.55 25.98
CA PRO A 568 -26.96 -9.91 27.00
C PRO A 568 -26.71 -8.41 27.17
N TYR A 569 -25.58 -7.89 26.68
CA TYR A 569 -25.22 -6.46 26.79
C TYR A 569 -25.69 -5.64 25.58
N LEU A 570 -26.28 -6.26 24.56
CA LEU A 570 -26.91 -5.58 23.44
C LEU A 570 -28.25 -4.96 23.87
N SER A 571 -28.38 -3.66 23.66
CA SER A 571 -29.69 -2.99 23.72
C SER A 571 -30.50 -3.27 22.44
N GLU A 572 -31.83 -3.16 22.51
CA GLU A 572 -32.72 -3.34 21.34
C GLU A 572 -32.38 -2.40 20.16
N LYS A 573 -31.75 -1.25 20.45
CA LYS A 573 -31.30 -0.27 19.45
C LYS A 573 -29.77 -0.17 19.34
N SER A 574 -29.05 -1.20 19.80
CA SER A 574 -27.58 -1.19 19.83
C SER A 574 -27.02 -1.08 18.42
N LYS A 575 -25.97 -0.26 18.29
CA LYS A 575 -25.19 -0.05 17.07
C LYS A 575 -23.77 -0.56 17.27
N ASP A 576 -23.63 -1.66 18.00
CA ASP A 576 -22.33 -2.13 18.51
C ASP A 576 -22.01 -3.54 17.99
N ILE A 577 -22.48 -3.87 16.78
CA ILE A 577 -22.31 -5.19 16.15
C ILE A 577 -20.83 -5.59 16.03
N GLU A 578 -19.93 -4.61 15.89
CA GLU A 578 -18.48 -4.82 15.84
C GLU A 578 -17.94 -5.52 17.11
N CYS A 579 -18.62 -5.35 18.25
CA CYS A 579 -18.27 -6.01 19.50
C CYS A 579 -18.43 -7.55 19.39
N LEU A 580 -19.47 -8.01 18.69
CA LEU A 580 -19.72 -9.44 18.48
C LEU A 580 -18.70 -10.04 17.53
N PHE A 581 -18.21 -9.28 16.54
CA PHE A 581 -17.14 -9.75 15.65
C PHE A 581 -15.80 -9.92 16.38
N VAL A 582 -15.51 -9.09 17.39
CA VAL A 582 -14.35 -9.31 18.28
C VAL A 582 -14.50 -10.62 19.06
N GLU A 583 -15.68 -10.92 19.58
CA GLU A 583 -15.94 -12.21 20.23
C GLU A 583 -15.90 -13.38 19.23
N ARG A 584 -16.42 -13.22 18.01
CA ARG A 584 -16.31 -14.21 16.93
C ARG A 584 -14.87 -14.50 16.57
N THR A 585 -13.99 -13.50 16.60
CA THR A 585 -12.54 -13.67 16.43
C THR A 585 -11.95 -14.62 17.49
N LYS A 586 -12.37 -14.49 18.77
CA LYS A 586 -11.98 -15.42 19.87
C LYS A 586 -12.42 -16.86 19.57
N HIS A 587 -13.59 -17.05 18.95
CA HIS A 587 -14.15 -18.36 18.62
C HIS A 587 -13.47 -19.06 17.43
N LEU A 588 -12.95 -18.29 16.48
CA LEU A 588 -12.38 -18.82 15.24
C LEU A 588 -10.89 -19.17 15.36
N LEU A 589 -10.14 -18.40 16.16
CA LEU A 589 -8.69 -18.53 16.25
C LEU A 589 -8.22 -19.62 17.21
N LYS A 590 -7.29 -20.45 16.69
CA LYS A 590 -6.42 -21.36 17.44
C LYS A 590 -5.52 -20.59 18.41
N ASP A 591 -5.01 -21.29 19.42
CA ASP A 591 -3.91 -20.80 20.25
C ASP A 591 -2.72 -20.36 19.36
N ASP A 592 -2.07 -19.25 19.72
CA ASP A 592 -1.05 -18.56 18.93
C ASP A 592 -1.52 -18.02 17.56
N GLY A 593 -2.79 -18.20 17.19
CA GLY A 593 -3.37 -17.62 15.98
C GLY A 593 -3.36 -16.09 16.01
N ILE A 594 -3.34 -15.47 14.84
CA ILE A 594 -3.19 -14.02 14.69
C ILE A 594 -4.50 -13.42 14.15
N ALA A 595 -4.90 -12.28 14.70
CA ALA A 595 -5.95 -11.44 14.12
C ALA A 595 -5.39 -10.07 13.76
N ALA A 596 -5.80 -9.56 12.61
CA ALA A 596 -5.74 -8.15 12.29
C ALA A 596 -7.15 -7.68 11.91
N ILE A 597 -7.77 -6.92 12.82
CA ILE A 597 -9.16 -6.50 12.71
C ILE A 597 -9.27 -4.98 12.73
N VAL A 598 -9.95 -4.43 11.72
CA VAL A 598 -10.23 -2.99 11.62
C VAL A 598 -11.53 -2.68 12.35
N LEU A 599 -11.49 -1.74 13.30
CA LEU A 599 -12.61 -1.39 14.18
C LEU A 599 -12.73 0.14 14.31
N PRO A 600 -13.91 0.68 14.65
CA PRO A 600 -14.02 2.09 14.98
C PRO A 600 -13.21 2.41 16.24
N SER A 601 -12.56 3.59 16.30
CA SER A 601 -11.70 3.96 17.44
C SER A 601 -12.45 4.02 18.78
N SER A 602 -13.78 4.15 18.74
CA SER A 602 -14.67 4.09 19.91
C SER A 602 -14.56 2.78 20.70
N ILE A 603 -14.14 1.68 20.08
CA ILE A 603 -13.95 0.39 20.76
C ILE A 603 -12.94 0.49 21.92
N LEU A 604 -12.02 1.45 21.84
CA LEU A 604 -10.97 1.64 22.84
C LEU A 604 -11.43 2.41 24.08
N ASN A 605 -12.48 3.22 24.00
CA ASN A 605 -12.85 4.18 25.07
C ASN A 605 -14.33 4.19 25.46
N ASN A 606 -15.27 3.82 24.58
CA ASN A 606 -16.70 3.85 24.91
C ASN A 606 -17.04 2.86 26.05
N ILE A 607 -18.06 3.19 26.84
CA ILE A 607 -18.56 2.36 27.95
C ILE A 607 -19.69 1.42 27.47
N GLY A 608 -20.06 0.44 28.30
CA GLY A 608 -21.16 -0.49 28.01
C GLY A 608 -20.64 -1.82 27.45
N ILE A 609 -21.19 -2.28 26.32
CA ILE A 609 -20.74 -3.51 25.66
C ILE A 609 -19.28 -3.43 25.21
N GLN A 610 -18.78 -2.23 24.85
CA GLN A 610 -17.37 -2.02 24.52
C GLN A 610 -16.44 -2.28 25.72
N THR A 611 -16.87 -2.00 26.95
CA THR A 611 -16.11 -2.38 28.17
C THR A 611 -15.94 -3.90 28.26
N LYS A 612 -16.99 -4.65 27.94
CA LYS A 612 -16.96 -6.12 27.91
C LYS A 612 -16.17 -6.68 26.72
N THR A 613 -16.19 -5.97 25.60
CA THR A 613 -15.38 -6.31 24.44
C THR A 613 -13.88 -6.14 24.73
N ARG A 614 -13.49 -5.04 25.37
CA ARG A 614 -12.09 -4.86 25.83
C ARG A 614 -11.68 -5.90 26.87
N GLU A 615 -12.61 -6.35 27.71
CA GLU A 615 -12.37 -7.47 28.61
C GLU A 615 -12.02 -8.76 27.85
N ILE A 616 -12.73 -9.08 26.76
CA ILE A 616 -12.38 -10.21 25.87
C ILE A 616 -11.00 -10.01 25.24
N ILE A 617 -10.72 -8.82 24.68
CA ILE A 617 -9.44 -8.51 24.05
C ILE A 617 -8.30 -8.74 25.06
N LEU A 618 -8.39 -8.13 26.23
CA LEU A 618 -7.33 -8.22 27.25
C LEU A 618 -7.17 -9.63 27.80
N GLN A 619 -8.25 -10.39 28.01
CA GLN A 619 -8.15 -11.72 28.61
C GLN A 619 -7.65 -12.80 27.65
N TYR A 620 -8.00 -12.69 26.37
CA TYR A 620 -7.79 -13.77 25.40
C TYR A 620 -6.78 -13.44 24.31
N PHE A 621 -6.25 -12.22 24.26
CA PHE A 621 -5.27 -11.80 23.27
C PHE A 621 -4.10 -11.01 23.86
N ASP A 622 -2.92 -11.22 23.31
CA ASP A 622 -1.83 -10.27 23.36
C ASP A 622 -2.04 -9.22 22.26
N ILE A 623 -2.24 -7.97 22.65
CA ILE A 623 -2.10 -6.80 21.75
C ILE A 623 -0.63 -6.65 21.35
N ILE A 624 -0.32 -6.84 20.07
CA ILE A 624 1.03 -6.69 19.49
C ILE A 624 1.23 -5.27 18.95
N ALA A 625 0.23 -4.77 18.24
CA ALA A 625 0.24 -3.42 17.69
C ALA A 625 -1.17 -2.83 17.61
N ILE A 626 -1.23 -1.50 17.62
CA ILE A 626 -2.44 -0.73 17.32
C ILE A 626 -2.08 0.30 16.25
N ALA A 627 -2.75 0.26 15.10
CA ALA A 627 -2.63 1.30 14.08
C ALA A 627 -3.85 2.21 14.08
N GLU A 628 -3.70 3.46 14.52
CA GLU A 628 -4.71 4.52 14.47
C GLU A 628 -4.70 5.15 13.08
N LEU A 629 -5.76 4.90 12.32
CA LEU A 629 -5.94 5.34 10.95
C LEU A 629 -6.99 6.46 10.91
N GLY A 630 -6.64 7.58 10.28
CA GLY A 630 -7.47 8.78 10.23
C GLY A 630 -8.73 8.59 9.38
N SER A 631 -9.64 9.57 9.51
CA SER A 631 -10.98 9.51 8.93
C SER A 631 -11.04 9.52 7.39
N ASN A 632 -9.93 9.79 6.69
CA ASN A 632 -9.88 9.73 5.23
C ASN A 632 -9.40 8.37 4.69
N THR A 633 -9.04 7.43 5.58
CA THR A 633 -8.53 6.10 5.20
C THR A 633 -9.57 5.30 4.43
N PHE A 634 -10.79 5.24 4.96
CA PHE A 634 -11.92 4.51 4.39
C PHE A 634 -12.90 5.54 3.83
N MET A 635 -13.04 5.58 2.50
CA MET A 635 -13.92 6.51 1.78
C MET A 635 -15.29 6.62 2.50
N ALA A 636 -15.84 7.83 2.62
CA ALA A 636 -17.21 8.11 3.08
C ALA A 636 -17.58 7.85 4.57
N THR A 637 -16.72 7.33 5.45
CA THR A 637 -17.09 7.14 6.88
C THR A 637 -17.07 8.43 7.71
N GLY A 638 -16.01 9.24 7.55
CA GLY A 638 -15.67 10.32 8.47
C GLY A 638 -15.24 9.85 9.87
N THR A 639 -15.10 8.54 10.10
CA THR A 639 -14.84 7.94 11.43
C THR A 639 -13.38 7.51 11.52
N ASN A 640 -12.71 7.87 12.61
CA ASN A 640 -11.37 7.35 12.90
C ASN A 640 -11.45 5.85 13.22
N THR A 641 -10.52 5.09 12.68
CA THR A 641 -10.49 3.63 12.83
C THR A 641 -9.19 3.21 13.50
N VAL A 642 -9.21 2.03 14.08
CA VAL A 642 -8.02 1.37 14.63
C VAL A 642 -7.93 -0.03 14.06
N THR A 643 -6.73 -0.42 13.63
CA THR A 643 -6.43 -1.82 13.34
C THR A 643 -5.75 -2.43 14.56
N LEU A 644 -6.38 -3.45 15.14
CA LEU A 644 -5.81 -4.22 16.24
C LEU A 644 -5.07 -5.43 15.69
N PHE A 645 -3.77 -5.51 15.96
CA PHE A 645 -2.95 -6.68 15.70
C PHE A 645 -2.86 -7.50 16.98
N LEU A 646 -3.50 -8.65 16.99
CA LEU A 646 -3.75 -9.47 18.16
C LEU A 646 -3.15 -10.87 17.96
N LYS A 647 -2.57 -11.42 19.02
CA LYS A 647 -2.16 -12.83 19.09
C LYS A 647 -3.02 -13.57 20.12
N ARG A 648 -3.61 -14.69 19.74
CA ARG A 648 -4.55 -15.48 20.56
C ARG A 648 -3.81 -16.22 21.68
N ARG A 649 -4.24 -16.01 22.93
CA ARG A 649 -3.80 -16.78 24.11
C ARG A 649 -4.64 -18.03 24.28
N ASN A 650 -4.16 -18.99 25.06
CA ASN A 650 -4.97 -20.16 25.44
C ASN A 650 -6.00 -19.80 26.52
N ASN A 651 -7.25 -20.28 26.40
CA ASN A 651 -8.33 -19.97 27.36
C ASN A 651 -8.00 -20.40 28.81
N GLN A 652 -7.22 -21.48 28.99
CA GLN A 652 -6.81 -21.98 30.31
C GLN A 652 -5.90 -21.01 31.06
N GLU A 653 -5.17 -20.15 30.36
CA GLU A 653 -4.34 -19.13 31.00
C GLU A 653 -5.20 -18.14 31.78
N ASN A 654 -6.25 -17.59 31.17
CA ASN A 654 -7.18 -16.68 31.83
C ASN A 654 -7.87 -17.33 33.05
N ILE A 655 -8.27 -18.61 32.94
CA ILE A 655 -8.85 -19.36 34.07
C ILE A 655 -7.84 -19.44 35.23
N LYS A 656 -6.57 -19.76 34.95
CA LYS A 656 -5.50 -19.78 35.97
C LYS A 656 -5.31 -18.42 36.63
N LEU A 657 -5.31 -17.33 35.86
CA LEU A 657 -5.17 -15.96 36.40
C LEU A 657 -6.35 -15.55 37.29
N LYS A 658 -7.59 -15.84 36.88
CA LYS A 658 -8.79 -15.59 37.69
C LYS A 658 -8.75 -16.38 39.00
N ASN A 659 -8.39 -17.65 38.95
CA ASN A 659 -8.25 -18.49 40.14
C ASN A 659 -7.16 -17.97 41.09
N PHE A 660 -6.04 -17.50 40.54
CA PHE A 660 -4.98 -16.88 41.34
C PHE A 660 -5.48 -15.64 42.11
N VAL A 661 -6.14 -14.70 41.42
CA VAL A 661 -6.66 -13.47 42.05
C VAL A 661 -7.70 -13.80 43.13
N ASN A 662 -8.61 -14.74 42.84
CA ASN A 662 -9.60 -15.20 43.81
C ASN A 662 -8.95 -15.82 45.06
N LYS A 663 -7.93 -16.67 44.86
CA LYS A 663 -7.18 -17.29 45.96
C LYS A 663 -6.43 -16.25 46.79
N PHE A 664 -5.80 -15.27 46.14
CA PHE A 664 -5.11 -14.17 46.83
C PHE A 664 -6.07 -13.37 47.73
N CYS A 665 -7.28 -13.06 47.29
CA CYS A 665 -8.25 -12.31 48.10
C CYS A 665 -8.77 -13.06 49.35
N VAL A 666 -8.41 -14.34 49.51
CA VAL A 666 -8.76 -15.17 50.68
C VAL A 666 -7.52 -15.46 51.53
N GLU A 667 -6.44 -15.89 50.90
CA GLU A 667 -5.23 -16.34 51.60
C GLU A 667 -4.21 -15.20 51.84
N PHE A 668 -4.29 -14.13 51.05
CA PHE A 668 -3.39 -12.97 51.09
C PHE A 668 -1.90 -13.30 50.83
N ILE A 669 -1.64 -14.38 50.09
CA ILE A 669 -0.29 -14.82 49.72
C ILE A 669 0.03 -14.36 48.28
N ASP A 670 1.06 -13.53 48.14
CA ASP A 670 1.53 -12.97 46.87
C ASP A 670 2.49 -13.92 46.14
N ASN A 671 1.95 -15.01 45.60
CA ASN A 671 2.71 -16.02 44.88
C ASN A 671 3.07 -15.57 43.45
N THR A 672 4.16 -16.11 42.90
CA THR A 672 4.54 -15.90 41.50
C THR A 672 3.49 -16.50 40.55
N ILE A 673 3.04 -15.72 39.57
CA ILE A 673 2.14 -16.17 38.49
C ILE A 673 2.45 -15.39 37.22
N ASN A 674 2.13 -15.96 36.06
CA ASN A 674 2.37 -15.32 34.76
C ASN A 674 3.83 -14.87 34.55
N GLN A 675 4.80 -15.60 35.12
CA GLN A 675 6.22 -15.21 35.12
C GLN A 675 6.52 -13.89 35.88
N ILE A 676 5.60 -13.43 36.72
CA ILE A 676 5.74 -12.22 37.53
C ILE A 676 5.94 -12.64 38.99
N GLU A 677 7.10 -12.35 39.55
CA GLU A 677 7.32 -12.46 41.00
C GLU A 677 6.56 -11.34 41.73
N LYS A 678 5.85 -11.71 42.80
CA LYS A 678 5.07 -10.81 43.69
C LYS A 678 4.20 -9.79 42.94
N PRO A 679 3.28 -10.26 42.06
CA PRO A 679 2.48 -9.38 41.21
C PRO A 679 1.58 -8.43 42.00
N ILE A 680 1.07 -8.83 43.18
CA ILE A 680 0.20 -7.97 43.98
C ILE A 680 1.01 -6.81 44.55
N SER A 681 2.19 -7.09 45.11
CA SER A 681 3.09 -6.06 45.61
C SER A 681 3.46 -5.07 44.50
N LYS A 682 3.68 -5.56 43.28
CA LYS A 682 3.94 -4.72 42.10
C LYS A 682 2.73 -3.87 41.71
N TYR A 683 1.51 -4.42 41.79
CA TYR A 683 0.28 -3.66 41.57
C TYR A 683 0.13 -2.52 42.60
N ILE A 684 0.31 -2.84 43.88
CA ILE A 684 0.21 -1.85 44.96
C ILE A 684 1.22 -0.73 44.73
N ASN A 685 2.48 -1.05 44.45
CA ASN A 685 3.50 -0.04 44.17
C ASN A 685 3.20 0.79 42.91
N TYR A 686 2.57 0.19 41.89
CA TYR A 686 2.26 0.88 40.64
C TYR A 686 1.03 1.78 40.73
N VAL A 687 -0.02 1.29 41.38
CA VAL A 687 -1.35 1.92 41.41
C VAL A 687 -1.57 2.74 42.67
N TRP A 688 -1.22 2.19 43.83
CA TRP A 688 -1.43 2.79 45.14
C TRP A 688 -0.21 3.51 45.70
N GLU A 689 0.96 3.35 45.07
CA GLU A 689 2.23 4.03 45.38
C GLU A 689 2.70 3.85 46.83
N ASN A 690 2.24 4.70 47.76
CA ASN A 690 2.74 4.79 49.14
C ASN A 690 2.00 3.85 50.12
N ILE A 691 1.08 3.03 49.63
CA ILE A 691 0.36 2.04 50.44
C ILE A 691 1.21 0.78 50.60
N SER A 692 1.38 0.30 51.83
CA SER A 692 2.09 -0.95 52.08
C SER A 692 1.25 -2.18 51.73
N PHE A 693 1.88 -3.35 51.63
CA PHE A 693 1.16 -4.61 51.40
C PHE A 693 0.13 -4.86 52.50
N ASP A 694 0.49 -4.71 53.78
CA ASP A 694 -0.41 -4.93 54.91
C ASP A 694 -1.57 -3.91 54.95
N ASP A 695 -1.30 -2.65 54.60
CA ASP A 695 -2.35 -1.63 54.45
C ASP A 695 -3.36 -2.05 53.36
N TYR A 696 -2.90 -2.55 52.22
CA TYR A 696 -3.78 -3.03 51.16
C TYR A 696 -4.57 -4.28 51.61
N ILE A 697 -3.96 -5.21 52.36
CA ILE A 697 -4.69 -6.34 52.95
C ILE A 697 -5.79 -5.85 53.90
N SER A 698 -5.54 -4.80 54.69
CA SER A 698 -6.54 -4.20 55.58
C SER A 698 -7.78 -3.72 54.80
N LEU A 699 -7.57 -3.13 53.61
CA LEU A 699 -8.66 -2.73 52.70
C LEU A 699 -9.49 -3.94 52.27
N LEU A 700 -8.84 -5.03 51.83
CA LEU A 700 -9.53 -6.24 51.36
C LEU A 700 -10.29 -6.94 52.50
N LYS A 701 -9.79 -6.85 53.74
CA LYS A 701 -10.46 -7.34 54.96
C LYS A 701 -11.62 -6.46 55.43
N LYS A 702 -11.91 -5.34 54.74
CA LYS A 702 -12.95 -4.36 55.08
C LYS A 702 -12.64 -3.56 56.35
N GLU A 703 -11.37 -3.47 56.72
CA GLU A 703 -10.87 -2.76 57.91
C GLU A 703 -9.71 -1.83 57.53
N PRO A 704 -9.93 -0.82 56.67
CA PRO A 704 -8.86 -0.01 56.11
C PRO A 704 -8.15 0.80 57.20
N THR A 705 -6.81 0.79 57.18
CA THR A 705 -6.00 1.64 58.06
C THR A 705 -6.21 3.13 57.77
N LYS A 706 -5.78 3.98 58.71
CA LYS A 706 -5.81 5.44 58.52
C LYS A 706 -5.12 5.86 57.22
N THR A 707 -3.95 5.28 56.93
CA THR A 707 -3.18 5.51 55.70
C THR A 707 -4.01 5.26 54.45
N VAL A 708 -4.74 4.13 54.40
CA VAL A 708 -5.65 3.81 53.28
C VAL A 708 -6.80 4.79 53.20
N THR A 709 -7.44 5.12 54.34
CA THR A 709 -8.60 6.03 54.34
C THR A 709 -8.27 7.46 53.87
N GLU A 710 -7.02 7.87 54.04
CA GLU A 710 -6.52 9.17 53.61
C GLU A 710 -6.04 9.17 52.14
N HIS A 711 -5.85 7.99 51.54
CA HIS A 711 -5.40 7.85 50.16
C HIS A 711 -6.47 8.31 49.15
N GLU A 712 -6.02 8.90 48.04
CA GLU A 712 -6.90 9.49 47.02
C GLU A 712 -7.83 8.46 46.36
N ILE A 713 -7.31 7.26 46.04
CA ILE A 713 -8.09 6.19 45.41
C ILE A 713 -9.24 5.74 46.32
N TYR A 714 -9.00 5.56 47.62
CA TYR A 714 -10.04 5.17 48.56
C TYR A 714 -11.11 6.27 48.72
N ARG A 715 -10.69 7.55 48.77
CA ARG A 715 -11.62 8.68 48.76
C ARG A 715 -12.46 8.71 47.47
N GLU A 716 -11.85 8.37 46.32
CA GLU A 716 -12.58 8.25 45.05
C GLU A 716 -13.61 7.12 45.11
N TYR A 717 -13.24 5.94 45.64
CA TYR A 717 -14.19 4.83 45.86
C TYR A 717 -15.38 5.25 46.70
N ARG A 718 -15.13 5.86 47.87
CA ARG A 718 -16.21 6.34 48.75
C ARG A 718 -17.12 7.36 48.08
N LYS A 719 -16.58 8.17 47.16
CA LYS A 719 -17.35 9.18 46.44
C LYS A 719 -18.16 8.61 45.26
N LYS A 720 -17.63 7.61 44.56
CA LYS A 720 -18.15 7.16 43.25
C LYS A 720 -18.90 5.83 43.30
N ILE A 721 -18.51 4.91 44.18
CA ILE A 721 -19.21 3.64 44.35
C ILE A 721 -20.55 3.90 45.04
N LYS A 722 -21.64 3.85 44.27
CA LYS A 722 -23.00 3.97 44.80
C LYS A 722 -23.40 2.66 45.48
N ALA A 723 -23.74 2.73 46.76
CA ALA A 723 -24.25 1.62 47.55
C ALA A 723 -25.23 2.12 48.62
N ASN A 724 -26.31 1.38 48.85
CA ASN A 724 -27.32 1.73 49.86
C ASN A 724 -26.97 1.18 51.24
N LYS A 725 -26.08 0.18 51.30
CA LYS A 725 -25.61 -0.49 52.52
C LYS A 725 -24.09 -0.62 52.49
N GLU A 726 -23.46 -0.59 53.66
CA GLU A 726 -22.00 -0.70 53.79
C GLU A 726 -21.46 -2.03 53.23
N ASN A 727 -22.17 -3.15 53.44
CA ASN A 727 -21.80 -4.45 52.87
C ASN A 727 -21.81 -4.45 51.33
N GLU A 728 -22.75 -3.72 50.72
CA GLU A 728 -22.85 -3.60 49.26
C GLU A 728 -21.67 -2.78 48.70
N PHE A 729 -21.29 -1.69 49.40
CA PHE A 729 -20.10 -0.91 49.08
C PHE A 729 -18.85 -1.81 49.07
N TRP A 730 -18.62 -2.56 50.15
CA TRP A 730 -17.43 -3.40 50.28
C TRP A 730 -17.37 -4.49 49.22
N ASN A 731 -18.50 -5.12 48.91
CA ASN A 731 -18.53 -6.14 47.86
C ASN A 731 -18.20 -5.53 46.49
N LYS A 732 -18.76 -4.36 46.14
CA LYS A 732 -18.44 -3.66 44.89
C LYS A 732 -16.97 -3.23 44.82
N LEU A 733 -16.41 -2.72 45.91
CA LEU A 733 -15.01 -2.32 45.99
C LEU A 733 -14.08 -3.52 45.79
N ILE A 734 -14.31 -4.62 46.51
CA ILE A 734 -13.47 -5.82 46.41
C ILE A 734 -13.53 -6.42 45.01
N GLU A 735 -14.72 -6.50 44.39
CA GLU A 735 -14.84 -7.00 43.02
C GLU A 735 -14.13 -6.06 42.02
N THR A 736 -14.18 -4.75 42.24
CA THR A 736 -13.41 -3.77 41.43
C THR A 736 -11.90 -3.98 41.59
N GLU A 737 -11.40 -4.21 42.80
CA GLU A 737 -9.98 -4.50 43.02
C GLU A 737 -9.55 -5.83 42.41
N LYS A 738 -10.36 -6.89 42.52
CA LYS A 738 -10.09 -8.17 41.84
C LYS A 738 -9.97 -7.98 40.32
N ASP A 739 -10.91 -7.23 39.74
CA ASP A 739 -10.92 -6.95 38.31
C ASP A 739 -9.68 -6.15 37.89
N LYS A 740 -9.28 -5.14 38.67
CA LYS A 740 -8.03 -4.38 38.45
C LYS A 740 -6.77 -5.25 38.59
N LEU A 741 -6.69 -6.08 39.62
CA LEU A 741 -5.57 -7.00 39.86
C LEU A 741 -5.41 -7.97 38.69
N LEU A 742 -6.50 -8.59 38.24
CA LEU A 742 -6.50 -9.50 37.09
C LEU A 742 -5.93 -8.81 35.84
N HIS A 743 -6.47 -7.64 35.49
CA HIS A 743 -6.06 -6.92 34.28
C HIS A 743 -4.64 -6.31 34.41
N PHE A 744 -4.19 -5.97 35.62
CA PHE A 744 -2.81 -5.59 35.87
C PHE A 744 -1.86 -6.76 35.58
N ILE A 745 -2.15 -7.96 36.10
CA ILE A 745 -1.32 -9.16 35.89
C ILE A 745 -1.26 -9.54 34.41
N ILE A 746 -2.39 -9.43 33.71
CA ILE A 746 -2.49 -9.64 32.26
C ILE A 746 -1.60 -8.65 31.50
N ALA A 747 -1.74 -7.36 31.79
CA ALA A 747 -1.07 -6.30 31.04
C ALA A 747 0.42 -6.13 31.40
N TYR A 748 0.87 -6.66 32.54
CA TYR A 748 2.21 -6.38 33.08
C TYR A 748 3.37 -6.79 32.15
N ASN A 749 3.25 -7.93 31.48
CA ASN A 749 4.30 -8.43 30.58
C ASN A 749 4.16 -7.87 29.15
N GLN A 750 3.06 -7.19 28.83
CA GLN A 750 2.83 -6.61 27.51
C GLN A 750 3.54 -5.25 27.38
N LYS A 751 4.85 -5.34 27.17
CA LYS A 751 5.74 -4.19 26.96
C LYS A 751 5.97 -3.97 25.47
N ASN A 752 6.28 -2.74 25.09
CA ASN A 752 6.70 -2.38 23.73
C ASN A 752 5.67 -2.73 22.64
N ILE A 753 4.38 -2.48 22.90
CA ILE A 753 3.34 -2.52 21.87
C ILE A 753 3.66 -1.45 20.82
N VAL A 754 3.61 -1.84 19.55
CA VAL A 754 3.83 -0.89 18.44
C VAL A 754 2.57 -0.05 18.23
N LEU A 755 2.70 1.26 18.37
CA LEU A 755 1.63 2.21 18.08
C LEU A 755 1.97 2.93 16.78
N VAL A 756 1.12 2.74 15.77
CA VAL A 756 1.21 3.44 14.47
C VAL A 756 0.11 4.48 14.40
N LYS A 757 0.42 5.70 13.96
CA LYS A 757 -0.53 6.79 13.75
C LYS A 757 -0.35 7.37 12.36
N SER A 758 -1.42 7.41 11.58
CA SER A 758 -1.37 7.99 10.22
C SER A 758 -1.14 9.50 10.22
N GLY A 759 -1.46 10.18 11.32
CA GLY A 759 -1.55 11.64 11.36
C GLY A 759 -2.85 12.15 10.73
N GLU A 760 -2.94 13.45 10.49
CA GLU A 760 -4.14 14.11 9.95
C GLU A 760 -3.86 14.79 8.60
N LYS A 761 -4.87 14.81 7.71
CA LYS A 761 -4.88 15.59 6.46
C LYS A 761 -3.69 15.28 5.55
N ASP A 762 -2.78 16.23 5.35
CA ASP A 762 -1.66 16.07 4.42
C ASP A 762 -0.58 15.13 4.96
N ALA A 763 -0.43 15.05 6.30
CA ALA A 763 0.47 14.07 6.92
C ALA A 763 -0.03 12.64 6.67
N GLU A 764 -1.34 12.42 6.77
CA GLU A 764 -1.99 11.15 6.48
C GLU A 764 -1.78 10.72 5.02
N LYS A 765 -2.05 11.61 4.06
CA LYS A 765 -1.82 11.32 2.63
C LYS A 765 -0.35 11.01 2.34
N LYS A 766 0.58 11.74 2.96
CA LYS A 766 2.02 11.51 2.81
C LYS A 766 2.43 10.15 3.36
N PHE A 767 1.89 9.77 4.52
CA PHE A 767 2.17 8.48 5.15
C PHE A 767 1.59 7.30 4.35
N PHE A 768 0.37 7.45 3.83
CA PHE A 768 -0.26 6.43 2.99
C PHE A 768 0.34 6.35 1.58
N GLY A 769 0.86 7.46 1.05
CA GLY A 769 1.44 7.52 -0.30
C GLY A 769 0.41 7.75 -1.41
N TYR A 770 -0.88 7.89 -1.09
CA TYR A 770 -1.96 8.09 -2.05
C TYR A 770 -3.03 9.07 -1.57
N TYR A 771 -3.89 9.51 -2.49
CA TYR A 771 -5.10 10.27 -2.20
C TYR A 771 -6.25 9.84 -3.11
N PHE A 772 -7.49 10.04 -2.66
CA PHE A 772 -8.68 9.83 -3.49
C PHE A 772 -9.08 11.12 -4.22
N SER A 773 -9.53 10.99 -5.47
CA SER A 773 -10.07 12.08 -6.27
C SER A 773 -11.47 11.75 -6.78
N ASP A 774 -12.40 12.68 -6.57
CA ASP A 774 -13.75 12.64 -7.16
C ASP A 774 -13.84 13.49 -8.44
N ARG A 775 -12.70 13.97 -8.96
CA ARG A 775 -12.69 14.86 -10.12
C ARG A 775 -13.08 14.07 -11.36
N ARG A 776 -14.06 14.58 -12.11
CA ARG A 776 -14.54 13.96 -13.35
C ARG A 776 -13.41 13.75 -14.37
N GLY A 777 -13.20 12.51 -14.82
CA GLY A 777 -12.10 12.09 -15.70
C GLY A 777 -10.80 11.74 -14.99
N SER A 778 -10.78 11.79 -13.65
CA SER A 778 -9.66 11.39 -12.80
C SER A 778 -10.18 10.76 -11.50
N GLU A 779 -11.34 10.09 -11.56
CA GLU A 779 -11.95 9.45 -10.41
C GLU A 779 -11.10 8.27 -9.91
N GLY A 780 -10.99 8.11 -8.58
CA GLY A 780 -10.32 6.95 -7.97
C GLY A 780 -9.10 7.31 -7.12
N MET A 781 -8.25 6.32 -6.89
CA MET A 781 -7.05 6.42 -6.04
C MET A 781 -5.84 6.82 -6.88
N HIS A 782 -5.08 7.81 -6.41
CA HIS A 782 -3.91 8.35 -7.11
C HIS A 782 -2.68 8.40 -6.20
N PRO A 783 -1.48 8.11 -6.72
CA PRO A 783 -0.24 8.29 -5.97
C PRO A 783 -0.01 9.78 -5.66
N ILE A 784 0.59 10.07 -4.51
CA ILE A 784 0.87 11.45 -4.10
C ILE A 784 2.01 12.10 -4.92
N GLN A 785 2.86 11.29 -5.55
CA GLN A 785 3.94 11.74 -6.44
C GLN A 785 3.62 11.31 -7.88
N GLY A 786 3.53 12.28 -8.80
CA GLY A 786 3.29 11.99 -10.21
C GLY A 786 4.44 11.18 -10.83
N GLY A 787 4.10 10.13 -11.58
CA GLY A 787 5.06 9.24 -12.23
C GLY A 787 5.59 8.09 -11.36
N LYS A 788 5.14 7.97 -10.10
CA LYS A 788 5.40 6.83 -9.22
C LYS A 788 4.14 6.03 -8.94
N THR A 789 4.28 4.78 -8.54
CA THR A 789 3.17 3.96 -8.04
C THR A 789 2.85 4.32 -6.59
N ILE A 790 1.70 3.86 -6.10
CA ILE A 790 1.31 4.02 -4.69
C ILE A 790 2.29 3.25 -3.78
N ASP A 791 2.72 2.08 -4.23
CA ASP A 791 3.63 1.19 -3.51
C ASP A 791 5.02 1.82 -3.32
N GLU A 792 5.48 2.63 -4.29
CA GLU A 792 6.71 3.42 -4.19
C GLU A 792 6.57 4.64 -3.26
N CYS A 793 5.35 5.17 -3.12
CA CYS A 793 5.09 6.38 -2.34
C CYS A 793 4.77 6.11 -0.86
N THR A 794 4.31 4.91 -0.53
CA THR A 794 3.78 4.61 0.81
C THR A 794 4.87 4.44 1.87
N SER A 795 4.60 4.87 3.10
CA SER A 795 5.41 4.59 4.29
C SER A 795 4.87 3.40 5.09
N LEU A 796 3.82 2.73 4.61
CA LEU A 796 3.18 1.63 5.31
C LEU A 796 3.93 0.31 5.16
N TYR A 797 4.32 -0.05 3.94
CA TYR A 797 4.92 -1.35 3.63
C TYR A 797 5.89 -1.29 2.45
N ASN A 798 6.65 -2.36 2.28
CA ASN A 798 7.49 -2.63 1.13
C ASN A 798 7.17 -4.04 0.60
N ILE A 799 6.98 -4.14 -0.71
CA ILE A 799 6.59 -5.38 -1.40
C ILE A 799 7.74 -6.38 -1.40
N GLU A 800 8.97 -5.91 -1.64
CA GLU A 800 10.13 -6.77 -1.79
C GLU A 800 10.75 -7.14 -0.44
N ASP A 801 10.76 -6.21 0.52
CA ASP A 801 11.39 -6.41 1.83
C ASP A 801 10.45 -6.12 3.01
N ILE A 802 9.99 -7.18 3.68
CA ILE A 802 9.14 -7.10 4.87
C ILE A 802 9.86 -6.51 6.09
N LYS A 803 11.20 -6.43 6.06
CA LYS A 803 12.04 -5.94 7.16
C LYS A 803 12.53 -4.51 6.96
N ASP A 804 12.05 -3.82 5.92
CA ASP A 804 12.43 -2.44 5.62
C ASP A 804 12.07 -1.51 6.80
N SER A 805 13.09 -1.02 7.51
CA SER A 805 12.91 -0.15 8.68
C SER A 805 12.31 1.22 8.35
N THR A 806 12.26 1.60 7.07
CA THR A 806 11.61 2.85 6.61
C THR A 806 10.09 2.71 6.51
N LYS A 807 9.53 1.51 6.76
CA LYS A 807 8.10 1.20 6.66
C LYS A 807 7.50 0.79 8.00
N ALA A 808 6.26 1.20 8.26
CA ALA A 808 5.58 0.92 9.52
C ALA A 808 5.33 -0.59 9.76
N SER A 809 5.02 -1.36 8.70
CA SER A 809 4.75 -2.80 8.79
C SER A 809 5.91 -3.61 9.34
N SER A 810 7.16 -3.20 9.09
CA SER A 810 8.34 -3.94 9.58
C SER A 810 8.43 -3.93 11.10
N TYR A 811 8.02 -2.85 11.78
CA TYR A 811 7.99 -2.78 13.24
C TYR A 811 6.93 -3.71 13.83
N ILE A 812 5.75 -3.80 13.20
CA ILE A 812 4.68 -4.71 13.63
C ILE A 812 5.09 -6.17 13.40
N TYR A 813 5.65 -6.47 12.22
CA TYR A 813 6.20 -7.78 11.90
C TYR A 813 7.26 -8.22 12.91
N ASN A 814 8.20 -7.33 13.23
CA ASN A 814 9.25 -7.61 14.21
C ASN A 814 8.67 -7.82 15.62
N ALA A 815 7.64 -7.08 16.02
CA ALA A 815 6.95 -7.29 17.29
C ALA A 815 6.30 -8.68 17.39
N PHE A 816 5.69 -9.19 16.32
CA PHE A 816 5.13 -10.55 16.31
C PHE A 816 6.18 -11.65 16.50
N ILE A 817 7.38 -11.47 15.96
CA ILE A 817 8.48 -12.44 16.12
C ILE A 817 9.33 -12.21 17.39
N GLY A 818 8.93 -11.26 18.24
CA GLY A 818 9.57 -10.97 19.54
C GLY A 818 10.73 -9.97 19.49
N ASN A 819 11.01 -9.38 18.34
CA ASN A 819 12.02 -8.34 18.15
C ASN A 819 11.40 -6.95 18.39
N CYS A 820 11.31 -6.52 19.65
CA CYS A 820 10.76 -5.22 20.02
C CYS A 820 11.85 -4.17 20.31
N ASN A 821 11.48 -2.89 20.37
CA ASN A 821 12.37 -1.75 20.65
C ASN A 821 13.51 -1.53 19.63
N LEU A 822 13.21 -1.75 18.35
CA LEU A 822 14.11 -1.36 17.27
C LEU A 822 14.20 0.17 17.18
N ASP A 823 15.35 0.69 16.78
CA ASP A 823 15.51 2.11 16.48
C ASP A 823 14.53 2.51 15.38
N ILE A 824 13.73 3.55 15.65
CA ILE A 824 12.71 4.03 14.72
C ILE A 824 13.36 4.99 13.72
N ASP A 825 13.19 4.69 12.43
CA ASP A 825 13.65 5.52 11.32
C ASP A 825 13.21 6.98 11.49
N GLU A 826 14.09 7.92 11.11
CA GLU A 826 13.84 9.33 11.34
C GLU A 826 12.55 9.82 10.68
N ASN A 827 12.18 9.25 9.53
CA ASN A 827 10.97 9.61 8.79
C ASN A 827 9.69 9.07 9.44
N LEU A 828 9.81 8.13 10.38
CA LEU A 828 8.67 7.49 11.06
C LEU A 828 8.54 7.88 12.52
N LYS A 829 9.43 8.72 13.08
CA LYS A 829 9.38 9.13 14.51
C LYS A 829 8.07 9.79 14.93
N ASP A 830 7.35 10.42 14.00
CA ASP A 830 6.04 11.02 14.24
C ASP A 830 4.87 10.02 14.07
N ASN A 831 5.11 8.89 13.39
CA ASN A 831 4.10 7.90 13.04
C ASN A 831 4.17 6.63 13.88
N VAL A 832 5.36 6.18 14.29
CA VAL A 832 5.60 4.91 14.99
C VAL A 832 6.17 5.18 16.38
N SER A 833 5.69 4.46 17.39
CA SER A 833 6.21 4.52 18.76
C SER A 833 6.00 3.20 19.49
N TYR A 834 6.75 2.96 20.57
CA TYR A 834 6.54 1.82 21.47
C TYR A 834 5.89 2.26 22.77
N VAL A 835 4.88 1.52 23.23
CA VAL A 835 4.12 1.83 24.45
C VAL A 835 3.89 0.56 25.27
N ASN A 836 3.91 0.64 26.61
CA ASN A 836 3.52 -0.51 27.44
C ASN A 836 2.00 -0.51 27.67
N LEU A 837 1.38 -1.69 27.66
CA LEU A 837 -0.06 -1.80 27.87
C LEU A 837 -0.52 -1.25 29.22
N LEU A 838 0.29 -1.44 30.27
CA LEU A 838 0.01 -0.88 31.60
C LEU A 838 -0.11 0.65 31.61
N ASP A 839 0.60 1.35 30.71
CA ASP A 839 0.57 2.80 30.61
C ASP A 839 -0.63 3.29 29.79
N MET A 840 -1.28 2.39 29.04
CA MET A 840 -2.49 2.63 28.26
C MET A 840 -3.77 2.44 29.08
N LEU A 841 -3.70 1.71 30.22
CA LEU A 841 -4.82 1.43 31.12
C LEU A 841 -4.84 2.40 32.31
N THR A 842 -6.02 2.63 32.88
CA THR A 842 -6.21 3.56 34.01
C THR A 842 -6.72 2.81 35.25
N PHE A 843 -5.84 2.54 36.21
CA PHE A 843 -6.14 1.73 37.41
C PHE A 843 -6.49 2.54 38.66
N ASP A 844 -6.28 3.85 38.67
CA ASP A 844 -6.49 4.74 39.83
C ASP A 844 -7.95 5.19 40.00
N ARG A 845 -8.83 4.88 39.04
CA ARG A 845 -10.24 5.32 39.03
C ARG A 845 -11.19 4.40 39.76
N ALA A 846 -12.24 4.97 40.35
CA ALA A 846 -13.25 4.17 41.06
C ALA A 846 -13.98 3.17 40.16
N GLU A 847 -14.23 3.55 38.91
CA GLU A 847 -14.81 2.68 37.87
C GLU A 847 -13.70 2.22 36.92
N PHE A 848 -13.61 0.92 36.66
CA PHE A 848 -12.57 0.34 35.81
C PHE A 848 -13.15 -0.15 34.46
N HIS A 849 -13.31 0.80 33.54
CA HIS A 849 -13.88 0.56 32.20
C HIS A 849 -12.87 -0.03 31.19
N LYS A 850 -11.63 -0.32 31.61
CA LYS A 850 -10.58 -0.92 30.77
C LYS A 850 -10.30 -0.12 29.50
N GLU A 851 -10.46 1.20 29.56
CA GLU A 851 -10.17 2.10 28.42
C GLU A 851 -8.70 1.96 28.02
N ILE A 852 -8.44 1.85 26.72
CA ILE A 852 -7.10 1.77 26.14
C ILE A 852 -6.74 3.14 25.56
N LYS A 853 -5.87 3.88 26.23
CA LYS A 853 -5.48 5.23 25.83
C LYS A 853 -4.27 5.19 24.89
N LEU A 854 -4.47 5.68 23.67
CA LEU A 854 -3.41 5.82 22.66
C LEU A 854 -2.52 7.05 22.86
N SER A 855 -2.87 7.91 23.82
CA SER A 855 -2.04 9.02 24.28
C SER A 855 -1.70 8.76 25.74
N THR A 856 -0.53 8.18 26.00
CA THR A 856 -0.06 8.02 27.38
C THR A 856 0.27 9.40 27.92
N LYS A 857 -0.27 9.75 29.10
CA LYS A 857 0.31 10.86 29.87
C LYS A 857 1.78 10.50 30.08
N LYS A 858 2.71 11.31 29.56
CA LYS A 858 4.16 11.17 29.76
C LYS A 858 4.61 11.32 31.23
N ASN A 859 3.72 11.07 32.19
CA ASN A 859 3.85 11.52 33.57
C ASN A 859 4.27 10.42 34.55
N LYS A 860 4.53 9.19 34.11
CA LYS A 860 5.17 8.19 34.97
C LYS A 860 6.31 7.49 34.23
N ILE A 861 7.35 8.26 33.90
CA ILE A 861 8.63 7.67 33.53
C ILE A 861 9.12 6.89 34.75
N LYS A 862 9.10 5.56 34.65
CA LYS A 862 9.63 4.66 35.67
C LYS A 862 11.14 4.72 35.60
N ILE A 863 11.76 5.33 36.61
CA ILE A 863 13.21 5.22 36.80
C ILE A 863 13.45 3.88 37.48
N GLU A 864 14.02 2.92 36.75
CA GLU A 864 14.56 1.71 37.35
C GLU A 864 15.81 2.08 38.16
N SER A 865 15.80 1.75 39.44
CA SER A 865 16.84 2.15 40.39
C SER A 865 17.05 1.06 41.44
N LYS A 866 18.30 0.81 41.80
CA LYS A 866 18.71 -0.03 42.94
C LYS A 866 18.36 0.62 44.29
N TRP A 867 18.06 1.92 44.27
CA TRP A 867 17.80 2.76 45.43
C TRP A 867 16.36 3.30 45.42
N ASN A 868 15.83 3.65 46.58
CA ASN A 868 14.52 4.28 46.69
C ASN A 868 14.46 5.60 45.90
N LEU A 869 13.30 5.85 45.31
CA LEU A 869 13.04 7.09 44.58
C LEU A 869 12.44 8.12 45.54
N GLU A 870 13.08 9.27 45.65
CA GLU A 870 12.66 10.39 46.49
C GLU A 870 12.20 11.56 45.61
N ARG A 871 11.19 12.32 46.04
CA ARG A 871 10.75 13.51 45.30
C ARG A 871 11.83 14.59 45.34
N LEU A 872 12.05 15.28 44.22
CA LEU A 872 13.07 16.32 44.13
C LEU A 872 12.82 17.47 45.12
N ASP A 873 11.57 17.83 45.38
CA ASP A 873 11.19 18.90 46.29
C ASP A 873 11.33 18.57 47.79
N THR A 874 11.48 17.29 48.16
CA THR A 874 11.74 16.92 49.56
C THR A 874 13.19 17.20 49.95
N ILE A 875 14.10 17.17 48.97
CA ILE A 875 15.55 17.35 49.16
C ILE A 875 16.11 18.64 48.54
N THR A 876 15.28 19.45 47.87
CA THR A 876 15.71 20.72 47.24
C THR A 876 14.67 21.83 47.40
N ASP A 877 15.16 23.06 47.53
CA ASP A 877 14.38 24.28 47.38
C ASP A 877 14.39 24.72 45.92
N ILE A 878 13.21 24.81 45.31
CA ILE A 878 13.05 25.16 43.90
C ILE A 878 12.54 26.60 43.78
N ILE A 879 13.43 27.51 43.39
CA ILE A 879 13.20 28.95 43.38
C ILE A 879 12.96 29.42 41.95
N LYS A 880 11.84 30.10 41.69
CA LYS A 880 11.55 30.70 40.37
C LYS A 880 12.30 32.03 40.20
N GLY A 881 12.79 32.29 38.99
CA GLY A 881 13.51 33.52 38.67
C GLY A 881 12.65 34.79 38.70
N VAL A 882 13.27 35.90 38.30
CA VAL A 882 12.73 37.26 38.37
C VAL A 882 11.91 37.55 37.10
N THR A 883 10.63 37.85 37.26
CA THR A 883 9.78 38.36 36.17
C THR A 883 9.88 39.88 36.13
N TYR A 884 10.15 40.44 34.96
CA TYR A 884 10.30 41.87 34.72
C TYR A 884 9.74 42.23 33.34
N SER A 885 9.35 43.49 33.16
CA SER A 885 8.83 44.04 31.90
C SER A 885 9.96 44.68 31.08
N LYS A 886 9.66 45.09 29.83
CA LYS A 886 10.63 45.84 29.01
C LYS A 886 10.99 47.21 29.61
N SER A 887 10.06 47.86 30.32
CA SER A 887 10.33 49.16 30.97
C SER A 887 11.22 49.06 32.21
N ASP A 888 11.39 47.86 32.77
CA ASP A 888 12.28 47.62 33.92
C ASP A 888 13.74 47.41 33.49
N GLN A 889 13.99 47.24 32.17
CA GLN A 889 15.33 47.04 31.63
C GLN A 889 16.07 48.37 31.48
N SER A 890 17.36 48.33 31.73
CA SER A 890 18.29 49.43 31.47
C SER A 890 19.13 49.12 30.24
N LEU A 891 19.40 50.16 29.44
CA LEU A 891 20.36 50.09 28.33
C LEU A 891 21.82 50.23 28.82
N SER A 892 22.02 50.77 30.02
CA SER A 892 23.33 50.90 30.66
C SER A 892 23.55 49.80 31.70
N GLU A 893 24.80 49.41 31.90
CA GLU A 893 25.16 48.40 32.91
C GLU A 893 24.72 48.81 34.32
N THR A 894 24.15 47.86 35.07
CA THR A 894 23.71 48.02 36.46
C THR A 894 24.21 46.85 37.30
N ASN A 895 24.14 46.97 38.63
CA ASN A 895 24.51 45.85 39.53
C ASN A 895 23.45 44.72 39.57
N LYS A 896 22.32 44.92 38.90
CA LYS A 896 21.19 43.98 38.86
C LYS A 896 21.17 43.27 37.51
N ILE A 897 21.98 42.21 37.42
CA ILE A 897 22.20 41.47 36.19
C ILE A 897 21.37 40.18 36.20
N ILE A 898 20.44 40.07 35.24
CA ILE A 898 19.63 38.87 35.02
C ILE A 898 20.26 37.99 33.92
N LEU A 899 20.32 36.68 34.17
CA LEU A 899 20.70 35.68 33.18
C LEU A 899 19.48 34.92 32.64
N THR A 900 19.52 34.61 31.36
CA THR A 900 18.48 33.87 30.62
C THR A 900 18.97 32.48 30.24
N ALA A 901 18.14 31.71 29.55
CA ALA A 901 18.50 30.39 29.07
C ALA A 901 19.74 30.40 28.14
N ASP A 902 20.04 31.51 27.49
CA ASP A 902 21.21 31.68 26.61
C ASP A 902 22.56 31.42 27.32
N ASN A 903 22.57 31.50 28.65
CA ASN A 903 23.76 31.29 29.48
C ASN A 903 24.00 29.84 29.90
N ILE A 904 23.13 28.92 29.48
CA ILE A 904 23.27 27.48 29.73
C ILE A 904 23.50 26.77 28.39
N THR A 905 24.59 26.02 28.26
CA THR A 905 24.86 25.19 27.07
C THR A 905 24.01 23.92 27.09
N LEU A 906 23.81 23.27 25.94
CA LEU A 906 23.01 22.03 25.87
C LEU A 906 23.61 20.88 26.68
N ASN A 907 24.94 20.85 26.80
CA ASN A 907 25.69 19.88 27.60
C ASN A 907 25.80 20.27 29.08
N GLY A 908 25.09 21.33 29.49
CA GLY A 908 24.96 21.76 30.88
C GLY A 908 26.11 22.60 31.43
N GLY A 909 26.85 23.28 30.57
CA GLY A 909 27.88 24.26 30.93
C GLY A 909 27.29 25.64 31.24
N PHE A 910 27.98 26.39 32.09
CA PHE A 910 27.64 27.76 32.46
C PHE A 910 28.55 28.75 31.73
N GLU A 911 27.98 29.54 30.80
CA GLU A 911 28.72 30.50 29.97
C GLU A 911 28.00 31.84 29.91
N ILE A 912 28.70 32.95 30.19
CA ILE A 912 28.10 34.28 30.13
C ILE A 912 28.08 34.78 28.67
N LYS A 913 27.00 34.45 27.95
CA LYS A 913 26.77 34.93 26.56
C LYS A 913 25.88 36.16 26.47
N LYS A 914 24.92 36.29 27.38
CA LYS A 914 23.94 37.36 27.40
C LYS A 914 23.69 37.83 28.81
N GLN A 915 23.58 39.14 28.98
CA GLN A 915 23.27 39.80 30.25
C GLN A 915 22.11 40.75 30.01
N VAL A 916 21.15 40.76 30.92
CA VAL A 916 20.05 41.74 30.92
C VAL A 916 20.20 42.62 32.15
N PHE A 917 20.40 43.91 31.94
CA PHE A 917 20.54 44.89 33.02
C PHE A 917 19.17 45.41 33.42
N ILE A 918 18.92 45.45 34.73
CA ILE A 918 17.66 45.94 35.30
C ILE A 918 17.90 47.26 36.03
N ASN A 919 16.93 48.17 35.94
CA ASN A 919 16.98 49.47 36.60
C ASN A 919 17.24 49.33 38.11
N GLU A 920 18.11 50.18 38.67
CA GLU A 920 18.48 50.13 40.10
C GLU A 920 17.28 50.36 41.04
N SER A 921 16.21 51.01 40.57
CA SER A 921 14.96 51.17 41.33
C SER A 921 14.14 49.88 41.47
N PHE A 922 14.37 48.87 40.64
CA PHE A 922 13.58 47.63 40.64
C PHE A 922 14.00 46.70 41.78
N ASN A 923 13.07 46.30 42.64
CA ASN A 923 13.37 45.44 43.79
C ASN A 923 13.50 43.97 43.37
N ILE A 924 14.68 43.36 43.58
CA ILE A 924 14.93 41.94 43.30
C ILE A 924 15.18 41.21 44.64
N PRO A 925 14.38 40.19 44.98
CA PRO A 925 14.62 39.39 46.17
C PRO A 925 15.97 38.66 46.12
N ILE A 926 16.72 38.69 47.23
CA ILE A 926 18.11 38.21 47.29
C ILE A 926 18.21 36.70 47.09
N GLU A 927 17.18 35.94 47.45
CA GLU A 927 17.13 34.48 47.32
C GLU A 927 17.17 34.01 45.86
N LYS A 928 16.84 34.90 44.90
CA LYS A 928 16.91 34.65 43.45
C LYS A 928 18.31 34.87 42.85
N LYS A 929 19.28 35.23 43.69
CA LYS A 929 20.69 35.35 43.33
C LYS A 929 21.31 33.96 43.22
N LEU A 930 22.09 33.73 42.17
CA LEU A 930 22.82 32.49 41.94
C LEU A 930 24.05 32.43 42.85
N THR A 931 24.07 31.42 43.71
CA THR A 931 25.10 31.16 44.73
C THR A 931 25.82 29.84 44.46
N LYS A 932 26.97 29.64 45.11
CA LYS A 932 27.75 28.41 44.98
C LYS A 932 26.90 27.17 45.31
N ASN A 933 27.06 26.11 44.51
CA ASN A 933 26.34 24.84 44.54
C ASN A 933 24.86 24.90 44.11
N ASP A 934 24.41 26.02 43.57
CA ASP A 934 23.10 26.11 42.92
C ASP A 934 23.12 25.37 41.57
N ILE A 935 21.96 24.83 41.20
CA ILE A 935 21.71 24.29 39.85
C ILE A 935 20.77 25.26 39.13
N PHE A 936 21.29 25.96 38.14
CA PHE A 936 20.53 26.92 37.33
C PHE A 936 19.79 26.19 36.22
N ILE A 937 18.47 26.33 36.11
CA ILE A 937 17.63 25.53 35.19
C ILE A 937 16.74 26.40 34.30
N CYS A 938 16.52 25.99 33.05
CA CYS A 938 15.49 26.58 32.17
C CYS A 938 14.12 25.94 32.41
N PHE A 939 13.17 26.68 33.00
CA PHE A 939 11.81 26.18 33.23
C PHE A 939 10.86 26.37 32.06
N SER A 940 11.09 27.36 31.21
CA SER A 940 10.19 27.65 30.10
C SER A 940 10.93 28.00 28.83
N SER A 941 10.49 27.44 27.70
CA SER A 941 11.09 27.68 26.39
C SER A 941 10.09 27.39 25.26
N GLY A 942 10.18 28.18 24.17
CA GLY A 942 9.47 27.88 22.91
C GLY A 942 10.05 26.67 22.19
N SER A 943 11.35 26.39 22.35
CA SER A 943 11.99 25.16 21.86
C SER A 943 12.01 24.09 22.96
N LYS A 944 11.52 22.88 22.63
CA LYS A 944 11.62 21.69 23.51
C LYS A 944 13.05 21.28 23.82
N GLU A 945 14.02 21.66 23.00
CA GLU A 945 15.43 21.30 23.18
C GLU A 945 16.08 22.05 24.34
N HIS A 946 15.75 23.34 24.49
CA HIS A 946 16.28 24.16 25.57
C HIS A 946 15.54 23.97 26.90
N LEU A 947 14.35 23.37 26.89
CA LEU A 947 13.58 23.14 28.11
C LEU A 947 14.34 22.22 29.08
N GLY A 948 14.38 22.58 30.36
CA GLY A 948 14.98 21.76 31.43
C GLY A 948 16.51 21.70 31.42
N LYS A 949 17.21 22.47 30.56
CA LYS A 949 18.68 22.46 30.58
C LYS A 949 19.19 23.05 31.88
N VAL A 950 20.23 22.45 32.44
CA VAL A 950 20.77 22.80 33.75
C VAL A 950 22.23 23.22 33.66
N ALA A 951 22.68 24.13 34.51
CA ALA A 951 24.08 24.47 34.70
C ALA A 951 24.42 24.43 36.20
N PHE A 952 25.63 23.98 36.54
CA PHE A 952 26.11 23.97 37.92
C PHE A 952 26.87 25.26 38.24
N ILE A 953 26.55 25.88 39.37
CA ILE A 953 27.20 27.12 39.82
C ILE A 953 28.34 26.79 40.78
N GLU A 954 29.57 26.88 40.29
CA GLU A 954 30.80 26.51 41.03
C GLU A 954 31.19 27.56 42.11
N GLU A 955 30.81 28.83 41.90
CA GLU A 955 31.22 29.96 42.74
C GLU A 955 30.08 30.95 42.98
N ASN A 956 30.17 31.76 44.04
CA ASN A 956 29.18 32.81 44.28
C ASN A 956 29.22 33.85 43.17
N THR A 957 28.06 34.20 42.62
CA THR A 957 27.96 35.14 41.51
C THR A 957 27.24 36.42 41.92
N ASN A 958 27.24 37.44 41.06
CA ASN A 958 26.38 38.63 41.18
C ASN A 958 25.14 38.57 40.28
N TYR A 959 24.81 37.39 39.76
CA TYR A 959 23.76 37.18 38.78
C TYR A 959 22.46 36.68 39.43
N PHE A 960 21.33 37.04 38.83
CA PHE A 960 20.01 36.58 39.24
C PHE A 960 19.34 35.78 38.10
N ALA A 961 18.52 34.80 38.45
CA ALA A 961 17.78 33.99 37.48
C ALA A 961 16.63 34.80 36.84
N GLY A 962 16.48 34.77 35.51
CA GLY A 962 15.34 35.40 34.80
C GLY A 962 14.01 34.65 34.91
N GLY A 963 12.90 35.25 34.48
CA GLY A 963 11.54 34.74 34.76
C GLY A 963 11.18 33.39 34.15
N PHE A 964 11.86 32.97 33.08
CA PHE A 964 11.74 31.63 32.49
C PHE A 964 12.78 30.64 33.03
N MET A 965 13.58 31.07 34.00
CA MET A 965 14.61 30.30 34.66
C MET A 965 14.22 29.95 36.10
N GLY A 966 14.92 28.97 36.65
CA GLY A 966 14.81 28.56 38.04
C GLY A 966 16.16 28.26 38.66
N ILE A 967 16.17 28.12 39.97
CA ILE A 967 17.30 27.71 40.79
C ILE A 967 16.86 26.51 41.61
N ILE A 968 17.58 25.39 41.51
CA ILE A 968 17.41 24.22 42.38
C ILE A 968 18.55 24.26 43.40
N ARG A 969 18.21 24.44 44.67
CA ARG A 969 19.15 24.55 45.79
C ARG A 969 18.97 23.37 46.73
N VAL A 970 19.99 22.55 46.91
CA VAL A 970 19.87 21.29 47.66
C VAL A 970 19.83 21.54 49.18
N ASN A 971 18.90 20.89 49.88
CA ASN A 971 18.77 20.91 51.34
C ASN A 971 19.44 19.66 51.97
N LYS A 972 19.45 19.54 53.31
CA LYS A 972 20.45 18.82 54.14
C LYS A 972 20.82 17.33 53.86
N ASN A 973 20.32 16.64 52.83
CA ASN A 973 20.53 15.19 52.64
C ASN A 973 20.98 14.74 51.22
N ALA A 974 21.43 15.64 50.35
CA ALA A 974 21.97 15.27 49.03
C ALA A 974 23.16 16.14 48.61
N ILE A 975 23.94 15.67 47.63
CA ILE A 975 25.06 16.42 47.05
C ILE A 975 24.59 17.16 45.81
N SER A 976 24.71 18.50 45.78
CA SER A 976 24.27 19.32 44.64
C SER A 976 24.84 18.86 43.30
N LYS A 977 26.12 18.52 43.26
CA LYS A 977 26.78 18.05 42.04
C LYS A 977 26.18 16.73 41.55
N TYR A 978 25.82 15.80 42.45
CA TYR A 978 25.13 14.55 42.08
C TYR A 978 23.76 14.83 41.44
N ILE A 979 22.97 15.70 42.05
CA ILE A 979 21.65 16.11 41.51
C ILE A 979 21.82 16.76 40.14
N TYR A 980 22.80 17.65 39.97
CA TYR A 980 23.12 18.22 38.67
C TYR A 980 23.41 17.15 37.61
N GLN A 981 24.25 16.16 37.92
CA GLN A 981 24.57 15.10 36.96
C GLN A 981 23.34 14.30 36.57
N LEU A 982 22.46 13.95 37.52
CA LEU A 982 21.19 13.27 37.22
C LEU A 982 20.33 14.06 36.23
N LEU A 983 20.10 15.35 36.52
CA LEU A 983 19.25 16.24 35.71
C LEU A 983 19.85 16.52 34.33
N ASN A 984 21.18 16.52 34.22
CA ASN A 984 21.89 16.80 32.97
C ASN A 984 22.10 15.55 32.08
N THR A 985 21.92 14.34 32.63
CA THR A 985 22.17 13.08 31.92
C THR A 985 20.90 12.23 31.86
N ILE A 986 20.76 11.22 32.72
CA ILE A 986 19.71 10.19 32.66
C ILE A 986 18.30 10.77 32.79
N LEU A 987 18.12 11.91 33.47
CA LEU A 987 16.81 12.57 33.61
C LEU A 987 16.61 13.72 32.62
N ARG A 988 17.61 14.04 31.78
CA ARG A 988 17.53 15.19 30.87
C ARG A 988 16.35 15.09 29.91
N GLN A 989 16.18 13.91 29.31
CA GLN A 989 15.09 13.64 28.38
C GLN A 989 13.74 13.58 29.10
N THR A 990 13.69 12.91 30.26
CA THR A 990 12.51 12.86 31.14
C THR A 990 11.98 14.26 31.47
N ILE A 991 12.86 15.16 31.89
CA ILE A 991 12.49 16.53 32.26
C ILE A 991 11.99 17.31 31.03
N ARG A 992 12.57 17.10 29.85
CA ARG A 992 12.06 17.72 28.62
C ARG A 992 10.66 17.22 28.27
N ASP A 993 10.41 15.93 28.45
CA ASP A 993 9.19 15.25 28.03
C ASP A 993 7.97 15.55 28.90
N ILE A 994 8.16 15.87 30.18
CA ILE A 994 7.09 16.28 31.09
C ILE A 994 6.66 17.75 30.92
N GLY A 995 7.42 18.54 30.13
CA GLY A 995 7.08 19.92 29.82
C GLY A 995 5.82 20.03 28.96
N THR A 996 4.87 20.88 29.37
CA THR A 996 3.58 21.05 28.67
C THR A 996 3.34 22.49 28.21
N GLY A 997 2.61 22.68 27.11
CA GLY A 997 2.20 24.00 26.60
C GLY A 997 2.15 24.07 25.06
N SER A 998 1.18 24.80 24.49
CA SER A 998 0.95 24.87 23.03
C SER A 998 1.98 25.73 22.29
N ASN A 999 2.40 26.86 22.89
CA ASN A 999 3.37 27.79 22.29
C ASN A 999 4.68 27.90 23.09
N ILE A 1000 4.61 27.78 24.42
CA ILE A 1000 5.77 27.81 25.33
C ILE A 1000 5.60 26.63 26.27
N ASN A 1001 6.57 25.71 26.25
CA ASN A 1001 6.58 24.58 27.16
C ASN A 1001 7.02 25.04 28.55
N ASN A 1002 6.40 24.51 29.61
CA ASN A 1002 6.68 24.92 30.99
C ASN A 1002 6.85 23.72 31.94
N LEU A 1003 7.86 23.80 32.81
CA LEU A 1003 8.17 22.83 33.87
C LEU A 1003 7.78 23.30 35.27
N SER A 1004 7.42 24.59 35.42
CA SER A 1004 7.22 25.19 36.73
C SER A 1004 6.04 24.52 37.45
N GLY A 1005 6.31 23.89 38.60
CA GLY A 1005 5.33 23.11 39.38
C GLY A 1005 5.47 21.60 39.18
N ILE A 1006 5.62 21.13 37.93
CA ILE A 1006 5.77 19.69 37.62
C ILE A 1006 7.15 19.18 38.05
N ILE A 1007 8.19 20.02 37.93
CA ILE A 1007 9.56 19.67 38.34
C ILE A 1007 9.66 19.26 39.82
N ASN A 1008 8.74 19.74 40.66
CA ASN A 1008 8.68 19.42 42.09
C ASN A 1008 8.34 17.94 42.35
N GLU A 1009 7.52 17.35 41.47
CA GLU A 1009 7.00 15.98 41.61
C GLU A 1009 7.93 14.93 41.02
N VAL A 1010 9.03 15.36 40.37
CA VAL A 1010 10.00 14.43 39.75
C VAL A 1010 10.65 13.60 40.86
N LYS A 1011 10.44 12.27 40.79
CA LYS A 1011 11.10 11.32 41.68
C LYS A 1011 12.51 11.03 41.13
N ILE A 1012 13.52 10.97 41.99
CA ILE A 1012 14.92 10.70 41.61
C ILE A 1012 15.52 9.61 42.50
N PRO A 1013 16.50 8.83 42.01
CA PRO A 1013 17.17 7.85 42.84
C PRO A 1013 18.08 8.54 43.86
N LEU A 1014 17.92 8.20 45.14
CA LEU A 1014 18.71 8.79 46.23
C LEU A 1014 19.53 7.73 46.97
N PRO A 1015 20.73 7.36 46.45
CA PRO A 1015 21.63 6.45 47.17
C PRO A 1015 22.22 7.12 48.43
N PRO A 1016 22.81 6.32 49.35
CA PRO A 1016 23.55 6.85 50.49
C PRO A 1016 24.63 7.87 50.11
N LEU A 1017 24.93 8.82 51.00
CA LEU A 1017 25.84 9.94 50.73
C LEU A 1017 27.27 9.49 50.32
N ASP A 1018 27.76 8.37 50.82
CA ASP A 1018 29.06 7.81 50.43
C ASP A 1018 29.07 7.35 48.96
N ILE A 1019 27.96 6.77 48.49
CA ILE A 1019 27.79 6.40 47.08
C ILE A 1019 27.64 7.64 46.21
N GLN A 1020 26.85 8.64 46.65
CA GLN A 1020 26.76 9.92 45.94
C GLN A 1020 28.15 10.57 45.77
N LYS A 1021 28.99 10.53 46.82
CA LYS A 1021 30.39 11.02 46.75
C LYS A 1021 31.23 10.24 45.74
N LYS A 1022 31.13 8.91 45.71
CA LYS A 1022 31.85 8.07 44.73
C LYS A 1022 31.48 8.42 43.30
N ILE A 1023 30.17 8.57 43.01
CA ILE A 1023 29.66 8.96 41.69
C ILE A 1023 30.27 10.31 41.29
N VAL A 1024 30.17 11.32 42.16
CA VAL A 1024 30.71 12.66 41.89
C VAL A 1024 32.22 12.61 41.66
N THR A 1025 32.96 11.87 42.47
CA THR A 1025 34.43 11.75 42.34
C THR A 1025 34.84 11.13 41.00
N GLU A 1026 34.17 10.04 40.56
CA GLU A 1026 34.46 9.43 39.26
C GLU A 1026 34.13 10.37 38.09
N ILE A 1027 33.03 11.14 38.19
CA ILE A 1027 32.64 12.09 37.16
C ILE A 1027 33.58 13.31 37.12
N GLU A 1028 34.03 13.80 38.27
CA GLU A 1028 34.98 14.93 38.36
C GLU A 1028 36.31 14.62 37.64
N VAL A 1029 36.76 13.36 37.63
CA VAL A 1029 37.92 12.93 36.83
C VAL A 1029 37.68 13.17 35.34
N LEU A 1030 36.47 12.84 34.85
CA LEU A 1030 36.09 13.09 33.45
C LEU A 1030 35.93 14.58 33.16
N GLU A 1031 35.37 15.37 34.08
CA GLU A 1031 35.26 16.83 33.94
C GLU A 1031 36.63 17.52 33.89
N ALA A 1032 37.58 17.08 34.70
CA ALA A 1032 38.95 17.56 34.65
C ALA A 1032 39.63 17.23 33.31
N LYS A 1033 39.38 16.03 32.79
CA LYS A 1033 39.85 15.58 31.47
C LYS A 1033 39.24 16.43 30.35
N GLU A 1034 37.93 16.66 30.39
CA GLU A 1034 37.18 17.51 29.45
C GLU A 1034 37.74 18.94 29.43
N LYS A 1035 37.96 19.53 30.62
CA LYS A 1035 38.51 20.87 30.76
C LYS A 1035 39.93 20.98 30.19
N LYS A 1036 40.77 19.97 30.45
CA LYS A 1036 42.14 19.91 29.90
C LYS A 1036 42.13 19.78 28.37
N ALA A 1037 41.30 18.89 27.83
CA ALA A 1037 41.17 18.69 26.39
C ALA A 1037 40.69 19.98 25.68
N LYS A 1038 39.67 20.65 26.23
CA LYS A 1038 39.18 21.95 25.70
C LYS A 1038 40.26 23.03 25.71
N ALA A 1039 41.03 23.13 26.79
CA ALA A 1039 42.15 24.09 26.87
C ALA A 1039 43.27 23.78 25.85
N GLU A 1040 43.56 22.50 25.61
CA GLU A 1040 44.54 22.09 24.59
C GLU A 1040 44.04 22.33 23.16
N VAL A 1041 42.73 22.17 22.90
CA VAL A 1041 42.11 22.51 21.62
C VAL A 1041 42.24 24.01 21.34
N GLU A 1042 41.86 24.87 22.28
CA GLU A 1042 41.97 26.32 22.12
C GLU A 1042 43.43 26.77 21.95
N LYS A 1043 44.36 26.22 22.75
CA LYS A 1043 45.80 26.47 22.57
C LYS A 1043 46.30 26.01 21.20
N GLY A 1044 45.79 24.88 20.69
CA GLY A 1044 46.08 24.38 19.35
C GLY A 1044 45.65 25.38 18.28
N LYS A 1045 44.40 25.87 18.36
CA LYS A 1045 43.85 26.88 17.44
C LYS A 1045 44.66 28.18 17.46
N GLU A 1046 45.01 28.68 18.64
CA GLU A 1046 45.88 29.86 18.79
C GLU A 1046 47.28 29.63 18.17
N THR A 1047 47.84 28.44 18.35
CA THR A 1047 49.15 28.08 17.78
C THR A 1047 49.11 28.08 16.26
N ILE A 1048 48.04 27.55 15.66
CA ILE A 1048 47.84 27.56 14.20
C ILE A 1048 47.81 29.01 13.67
N VAL A 1049 47.03 29.89 14.32
CA VAL A 1049 46.96 31.31 13.94
C VAL A 1049 48.35 31.98 14.01
N ASN A 1050 49.11 31.70 15.07
CA ASN A 1050 50.45 32.25 15.25
C ASN A 1050 51.44 31.75 14.18
N LEU A 1051 51.40 30.45 13.84
CA LEU A 1051 52.27 29.87 12.80
C LEU A 1051 52.01 30.51 11.44
N PHE A 1052 50.75 30.72 11.07
CA PHE A 1052 50.44 31.40 9.81
C PHE A 1052 50.84 32.88 9.81
N ASN A 1053 50.63 33.62 10.90
CA ASN A 1053 51.10 35.00 11.00
C ASN A 1053 52.64 35.09 10.88
N GLN A 1054 53.37 34.11 11.43
CA GLN A 1054 54.83 34.01 11.24
C GLN A 1054 55.21 33.71 9.79
N ALA A 1055 54.49 32.80 9.12
CA ALA A 1055 54.68 32.52 7.70
C ALA A 1055 54.55 33.80 6.86
N GLU A 1056 53.47 34.54 7.10
CA GLU A 1056 53.13 35.75 6.38
C GLU A 1056 54.18 36.85 6.57
N SER A 1057 54.77 36.98 7.77
CA SER A 1057 55.85 37.93 8.04
C SER A 1057 57.13 37.67 7.21
N LYS A 1058 57.29 36.44 6.68
CA LYS A 1058 58.39 36.04 5.79
C LYS A 1058 58.02 36.13 4.31
N ALA A 1059 56.89 36.77 3.98
CA ALA A 1059 56.46 36.96 2.62
C ALA A 1059 57.52 37.69 1.79
N ASN A 1060 57.90 37.11 0.65
CA ASN A 1060 58.83 37.72 -0.29
C ASN A 1060 58.11 38.24 -1.56
N LYS A 1061 56.82 37.95 -1.70
CA LYS A 1061 55.97 38.42 -2.81
C LYS A 1061 54.57 38.75 -2.30
N ILE A 1062 53.94 39.74 -2.91
CA ILE A 1062 52.51 40.00 -2.78
C ILE A 1062 51.87 39.69 -4.13
N VAL A 1063 50.82 38.88 -4.12
CA VAL A 1063 50.06 38.53 -5.33
C VAL A 1063 48.60 38.93 -5.15
N ARG A 1064 47.95 39.27 -6.26
CA ARG A 1064 46.52 39.58 -6.27
C ARG A 1064 45.76 38.36 -6.78
N LEU A 1065 44.62 38.05 -6.18
CA LEU A 1065 43.81 36.90 -6.61
C LEU A 1065 43.25 37.04 -8.04
N SER A 1066 43.31 38.24 -8.62
CA SER A 1066 43.00 38.49 -10.04
C SER A 1066 44.13 38.13 -11.02
N ASP A 1067 45.30 37.67 -10.56
CA ASP A 1067 46.41 37.28 -11.45
C ASP A 1067 46.11 35.92 -12.11
N GLU A 1068 45.63 35.96 -13.35
CA GLU A 1068 45.22 34.78 -14.12
C GLU A 1068 46.38 33.81 -14.46
N ASN A 1069 47.64 34.23 -14.29
CA ASN A 1069 48.79 33.33 -14.45
C ASN A 1069 48.98 32.43 -13.22
N ILE A 1070 48.53 32.88 -12.05
CA ILE A 1070 48.72 32.20 -10.76
C ILE A 1070 47.42 31.53 -10.31
N PHE A 1071 46.27 32.18 -10.51
CA PHE A 1071 44.98 31.70 -10.01
C PHE A 1071 43.97 31.44 -11.11
N GLU A 1072 43.08 30.49 -10.83
CA GLU A 1072 41.81 30.30 -11.50
C GLU A 1072 40.70 30.54 -10.48
N VAL A 1073 39.88 31.56 -10.73
CA VAL A 1073 38.76 31.94 -9.85
C VAL A 1073 37.46 31.74 -10.61
N SER A 1074 36.53 30.97 -10.04
CA SER A 1074 35.22 30.70 -10.64
C SER A 1074 34.12 30.65 -9.59
N ILE A 1075 32.87 30.68 -10.04
CA ILE A 1075 31.68 30.47 -9.23
C ILE A 1075 30.94 29.26 -9.81
N GLY A 1076 30.29 28.49 -8.94
CA GLY A 1076 29.47 27.37 -9.36
C GLY A 1076 28.19 27.74 -10.08
N LYS A 1077 27.30 26.75 -10.25
CA LYS A 1077 26.00 26.93 -10.92
C LYS A 1077 24.85 26.54 -10.02
N ARG A 1078 23.74 27.26 -10.11
CA ARG A 1078 22.52 26.96 -9.36
C ARG A 1078 22.11 25.50 -9.53
N VAL A 1079 21.77 24.86 -8.41
CA VAL A 1079 21.24 23.50 -8.35
C VAL A 1079 19.76 23.57 -7.93
N LEU A 1080 18.88 22.97 -8.71
CA LEU A 1080 17.44 22.91 -8.42
C LEU A 1080 17.11 21.71 -7.53
N LYS A 1081 16.00 21.78 -6.79
CA LYS A 1081 15.62 20.74 -5.80
C LYS A 1081 15.46 19.34 -6.42
N ASN A 1082 15.05 19.27 -7.68
CA ASN A 1082 14.89 18.03 -8.45
C ASN A 1082 16.21 17.45 -8.99
N GLU A 1083 17.33 18.14 -8.82
CA GLU A 1083 18.65 17.66 -9.27
C GLU A 1083 19.41 16.91 -8.16
N PHE A 1084 18.97 17.03 -6.90
CA PHE A 1084 19.53 16.27 -5.78
C PHE A 1084 19.13 14.80 -5.86
N VAL A 1085 20.11 13.93 -5.65
CA VAL A 1085 19.96 12.48 -5.67
C VAL A 1085 20.34 11.94 -4.30
N GLU A 1086 19.46 11.15 -3.69
CA GLU A 1086 19.60 10.65 -2.31
C GLU A 1086 20.87 9.80 -2.12
N ASN A 1087 21.29 9.07 -3.16
CA ASN A 1087 22.54 8.29 -3.23
C ASN A 1087 23.56 8.88 -4.21
N GLY A 1088 23.49 10.18 -4.49
CA GLY A 1088 24.40 10.83 -5.43
C GLY A 1088 25.86 10.70 -4.97
N LYS A 1089 26.79 10.55 -5.92
CA LYS A 1089 28.22 10.37 -5.59
C LYS A 1089 28.98 11.68 -5.39
N ILE A 1090 28.44 12.80 -5.88
CA ILE A 1090 29.13 14.09 -5.90
C ILE A 1090 28.52 15.03 -4.85
N PRO A 1091 29.27 15.42 -3.80
CA PRO A 1091 28.80 16.38 -2.81
C PRO A 1091 28.66 17.78 -3.43
N VAL A 1092 27.53 18.43 -3.14
CA VAL A 1092 27.22 19.80 -3.55
C VAL A 1092 27.60 20.76 -2.43
N TYR A 1093 28.46 21.73 -2.71
CA TYR A 1093 28.80 22.80 -1.75
C TYR A 1093 28.13 24.11 -2.15
N SER A 1094 27.53 24.80 -1.18
CA SER A 1094 26.82 26.06 -1.38
C SER A 1094 27.46 27.16 -0.52
N ALA A 1095 26.65 28.07 0.05
CA ALA A 1095 27.15 29.10 0.95
C ALA A 1095 27.86 28.53 2.21
N ASN A 1096 27.45 27.35 2.69
CA ASN A 1096 28.25 26.54 3.61
C ASN A 1096 29.20 25.67 2.78
N VAL A 1097 30.49 25.98 2.82
CA VAL A 1097 31.53 25.28 2.06
C VAL A 1097 32.21 24.17 2.84
N ILE A 1098 31.87 24.00 4.12
CA ILE A 1098 32.41 22.95 4.99
C ILE A 1098 31.54 21.70 4.89
N GLU A 1099 30.23 21.86 4.95
CA GLU A 1099 29.25 20.77 4.87
C GLU A 1099 28.53 20.76 3.52
N PRO A 1100 28.35 19.58 2.90
CA PRO A 1100 27.62 19.47 1.64
C PRO A 1100 26.12 19.74 1.86
N PHE A 1101 25.53 20.48 0.92
CA PHE A 1101 24.10 20.80 0.87
C PHE A 1101 23.23 19.65 0.35
N GLY A 1102 23.85 18.65 -0.27
CA GLY A 1102 23.22 17.45 -0.83
C GLY A 1102 24.18 16.77 -1.80
N ASN A 1103 23.73 15.70 -2.46
CA ASN A 1103 24.52 15.02 -3.49
C ASN A 1103 23.83 15.03 -4.85
N ILE A 1104 24.62 14.97 -5.92
CA ILE A 1104 24.15 14.89 -7.32
C ILE A 1104 25.04 13.92 -8.13
N ASP A 1105 24.62 13.59 -9.36
CA ASP A 1105 25.35 12.69 -10.27
C ASP A 1105 25.90 13.39 -11.53
N LYS A 1106 26.06 14.71 -11.48
CA LYS A 1106 26.68 15.50 -12.54
C LYS A 1106 27.85 16.31 -12.00
N LEU A 1107 28.78 16.63 -12.89
CA LEU A 1107 29.95 17.45 -12.60
C LEU A 1107 29.83 18.80 -13.32
N LEU A 1108 30.23 19.87 -12.64
CA LEU A 1108 30.46 21.18 -13.26
C LEU A 1108 31.93 21.35 -13.63
N ILE A 1109 32.82 20.87 -12.77
CA ILE A 1109 34.25 20.88 -12.96
C ILE A 1109 34.66 19.45 -13.32
N GLU A 1110 35.47 19.29 -14.37
CA GLU A 1110 35.88 17.96 -14.87
C GLU A 1110 37.31 17.59 -14.44
N ASP A 1111 38.16 18.57 -14.14
CA ASP A 1111 39.52 18.36 -13.64
C ASP A 1111 39.58 18.49 -12.12
N PHE A 1112 39.88 17.37 -11.44
CA PHE A 1112 40.14 17.32 -9.99
C PHE A 1112 41.59 16.92 -9.66
N SER A 1113 42.49 16.93 -10.64
CA SER A 1113 43.91 16.57 -10.43
C SER A 1113 44.65 17.54 -9.49
N LYS A 1114 44.06 18.70 -9.22
CA LYS A 1114 44.57 19.73 -8.31
C LYS A 1114 43.60 20.00 -7.16
N PRO A 1115 44.10 20.37 -5.97
CA PRO A 1115 43.26 20.83 -4.86
C PRO A 1115 42.45 22.08 -5.22
N SER A 1116 41.37 22.33 -4.47
CA SER A 1116 40.51 23.49 -4.65
C SER A 1116 40.25 24.18 -3.31
N VAL A 1117 40.32 25.51 -3.29
CA VAL A 1117 39.91 26.34 -2.14
C VAL A 1117 38.51 26.88 -2.43
N LEU A 1118 37.57 26.63 -1.52
CA LEU A 1118 36.18 27.06 -1.64
C LEU A 1118 35.88 28.23 -0.71
N TRP A 1119 34.98 29.12 -1.09
CA TRP A 1119 34.43 30.14 -0.18
C TRP A 1119 32.92 30.34 -0.35
N GLY A 1120 32.23 30.69 0.73
CA GLY A 1120 30.81 31.03 0.71
C GLY A 1120 30.55 32.47 0.26
N ILE A 1121 29.61 32.69 -0.66
CA ILE A 1121 29.35 34.02 -1.24
C ILE A 1121 28.35 34.84 -0.41
N ASP A 1122 27.27 34.23 0.06
CA ASP A 1122 26.16 34.91 0.76
C ASP A 1122 25.65 34.18 2.01
N GLY A 1123 26.52 33.38 2.62
CA GLY A 1123 26.34 32.76 3.93
C GLY A 1123 27.17 33.44 5.02
N ASP A 1124 27.35 32.73 6.13
CA ASP A 1124 28.41 33.07 7.07
C ASP A 1124 29.77 32.91 6.37
N TRP A 1125 30.74 33.79 6.67
CA TRP A 1125 32.04 33.71 6.01
C TRP A 1125 32.77 32.45 6.41
N MET A 1126 33.04 31.61 5.43
CA MET A 1126 33.68 30.31 5.58
C MET A 1126 34.54 30.03 4.35
N VAL A 1127 35.73 29.51 4.59
CA VAL A 1127 36.64 29.00 3.55
C VAL A 1127 36.95 27.53 3.83
N ASN A 1128 37.01 26.72 2.78
CA ASN A 1128 37.37 25.30 2.89
C ASN A 1128 38.47 24.93 1.89
N HIS A 1129 39.26 23.91 2.20
CA HIS A 1129 40.25 23.31 1.31
C HIS A 1129 39.83 21.88 0.97
N LEU A 1130 39.58 21.62 -0.31
CA LEU A 1130 39.33 20.28 -0.84
C LEU A 1130 40.61 19.72 -1.49
N PRO A 1131 41.01 18.48 -1.15
CA PRO A 1131 42.21 17.86 -1.71
C PRO A 1131 42.04 17.56 -3.20
N LYS A 1132 43.15 17.24 -3.88
CA LYS A 1132 43.10 16.65 -5.22
C LYS A 1132 42.36 15.31 -5.20
N ASP A 1133 41.86 14.91 -6.36
CA ASP A 1133 41.11 13.66 -6.58
C ASP A 1133 39.81 13.57 -5.75
N TYR A 1134 39.25 14.72 -5.35
CA TYR A 1134 37.98 14.82 -4.64
C TYR A 1134 36.93 15.53 -5.51
N PRO A 1135 36.05 14.78 -6.20
CA PRO A 1135 34.98 15.36 -7.00
C PRO A 1135 33.95 16.12 -6.15
N PHE A 1136 33.55 17.32 -6.58
CA PHE A 1136 32.52 18.11 -5.92
C PHE A 1136 31.77 19.00 -6.92
N TYR A 1137 30.60 19.52 -6.52
CA TYR A 1137 29.83 20.46 -7.31
C TYR A 1137 29.57 21.77 -6.55
N PRO A 1138 30.13 22.91 -6.99
CA PRO A 1138 29.84 24.20 -6.38
C PRO A 1138 28.52 24.79 -6.91
N THR A 1139 27.70 25.37 -6.04
CA THR A 1139 26.51 26.14 -6.45
C THR A 1139 26.86 27.57 -6.85
N ASP A 1140 25.87 28.34 -7.33
CA ASP A 1140 25.99 29.79 -7.58
C ASP A 1140 26.27 30.62 -6.30
N HIS A 1141 26.22 30.00 -5.13
CA HIS A 1141 26.56 30.58 -3.83
C HIS A 1141 27.93 30.13 -3.29
N CYS A 1142 28.66 29.32 -4.06
CA CYS A 1142 29.97 28.77 -3.74
C CYS A 1142 31.00 29.22 -4.78
N GLY A 1143 32.07 29.86 -4.32
CA GLY A 1143 33.22 30.19 -5.15
C GLY A 1143 34.31 29.13 -5.08
N VAL A 1144 35.06 28.97 -6.18
CA VAL A 1144 36.18 28.05 -6.32
C VAL A 1144 37.44 28.80 -6.74
N LEU A 1145 38.52 28.61 -5.99
CA LEU A 1145 39.83 29.19 -6.20
C LEU A 1145 40.87 28.06 -6.34
N ARG A 1146 41.59 28.04 -7.47
CA ARG A 1146 42.65 27.04 -7.74
C ARG A 1146 43.96 27.76 -8.09
N VAL A 1147 45.08 27.14 -7.69
CA VAL A 1147 46.41 27.64 -8.03
C VAL A 1147 46.87 26.93 -9.32
N LYS A 1148 47.25 27.72 -10.33
CA LYS A 1148 47.68 27.21 -11.64
C LYS A 1148 49.14 26.77 -11.63
N ASP A 1149 49.98 27.51 -10.91
CA ASP A 1149 51.39 27.18 -10.70
C ASP A 1149 51.60 26.44 -9.36
N ASN A 1150 52.84 26.02 -9.08
CA ASN A 1150 53.20 25.37 -7.81
C ASN A 1150 53.84 26.36 -6.82
N SER A 1151 53.57 27.66 -6.95
CA SER A 1151 54.21 28.70 -6.14
C SER A 1151 53.50 28.95 -4.81
N ILE A 1152 52.25 28.48 -4.66
CA ILE A 1152 51.42 28.67 -3.48
C ILE A 1152 50.81 27.34 -3.05
N ASN A 1153 50.97 26.99 -1.78
CA ASN A 1153 50.28 25.86 -1.16
C ASN A 1153 48.82 26.22 -0.92
N GLU A 1154 47.91 25.35 -1.33
CA GLU A 1154 46.47 25.59 -1.34
C GLU A 1154 45.87 25.63 0.07
N LYS A 1155 46.44 24.90 1.05
CA LYS A 1155 46.04 25.04 2.46
C LYS A 1155 46.49 26.36 3.05
N TYR A 1156 47.69 26.84 2.69
CA TYR A 1156 48.14 28.17 3.07
C TYR A 1156 47.23 29.25 2.47
N LEU A 1157 46.84 29.09 1.20
CA LEU A 1157 45.90 29.96 0.52
C LEU A 1157 44.53 29.98 1.22
N ALA A 1158 43.98 28.83 1.59
CA ALA A 1158 42.70 28.75 2.30
C ALA A 1158 42.73 29.52 3.62
N PHE A 1159 43.80 29.39 4.40
CA PHE A 1159 43.94 30.13 5.65
C PHE A 1159 44.02 31.65 5.44
N ILE A 1160 44.89 32.11 4.52
CA ILE A 1160 45.03 33.54 4.26
C ILE A 1160 43.73 34.12 3.72
N LEU A 1161 43.02 33.38 2.86
CA LEU A 1161 41.72 33.79 2.37
C LEU A 1161 40.70 33.94 3.52
N GLU A 1162 40.63 32.96 4.43
CA GLU A 1162 39.78 33.01 5.62
C GLU A 1162 40.08 34.23 6.49
N LYS A 1163 41.37 34.54 6.70
CA LYS A 1163 41.83 35.71 7.44
C LYS A 1163 41.45 37.02 6.74
N GLU A 1164 41.78 37.16 5.46
CA GLU A 1164 41.49 38.37 4.69
C GLU A 1164 39.98 38.63 4.62
N GLY A 1165 39.16 37.60 4.41
CA GLY A 1165 37.70 37.78 4.39
C GLY A 1165 37.11 38.29 5.71
N LYS A 1166 37.72 37.96 6.85
CA LYS A 1166 37.37 38.56 8.15
C LYS A 1166 37.76 40.04 8.23
N VAL A 1167 38.91 40.42 7.69
CA VAL A 1167 39.33 41.84 7.57
C VAL A 1167 38.38 42.62 6.67
N PHE A 1168 37.92 42.00 5.58
CA PHE A 1168 36.87 42.55 4.72
C PHE A 1168 35.46 42.46 5.33
N GLU A 1169 35.29 41.86 6.50
CA GLU A 1169 34.03 41.63 7.21
C GLU A 1169 32.96 40.92 6.36
N PHE A 1170 33.37 39.97 5.53
CA PHE A 1170 32.41 39.20 4.74
C PHE A 1170 31.43 38.47 5.67
N SER A 1171 30.17 38.46 5.25
CA SER A 1171 29.06 37.93 6.02
C SER A 1171 27.82 37.80 5.13
N ARG A 1172 26.71 37.29 5.70
CA ARG A 1172 25.41 37.21 5.01
C ARG A 1172 24.97 38.54 4.41
N THR A 1173 25.30 39.66 5.06
CA THR A 1173 24.97 41.01 4.59
C THR A 1173 26.05 41.60 3.68
N LYS A 1174 27.33 41.28 3.92
CA LYS A 1174 28.46 41.74 3.11
C LYS A 1174 29.02 40.60 2.28
N ARG A 1175 28.37 40.34 1.14
CA ARG A 1175 28.68 39.21 0.24
C ARG A 1175 30.11 39.19 -0.29
N ALA A 1176 30.70 38.01 -0.42
CA ALA A 1176 32.03 37.78 -0.99
C ALA A 1176 31.93 37.44 -2.50
N SER A 1177 31.51 38.42 -3.32
CA SER A 1177 31.42 38.24 -4.77
C SER A 1177 32.77 37.97 -5.41
N ILE A 1178 32.78 37.34 -6.60
CA ILE A 1178 34.02 37.05 -7.34
C ILE A 1178 34.90 38.29 -7.51
N ASP A 1179 34.31 39.45 -7.86
CA ASP A 1179 35.06 40.70 -8.02
C ASP A 1179 35.75 41.17 -6.73
N ARG A 1180 35.09 40.96 -5.58
CA ARG A 1180 35.65 41.32 -4.26
C ARG A 1180 36.79 40.38 -3.89
N ILE A 1181 36.63 39.09 -4.15
CA ILE A 1181 37.67 38.08 -3.91
C ILE A 1181 38.88 38.31 -4.81
N GLN A 1182 38.67 38.50 -6.11
CA GLN A 1182 39.74 38.85 -7.06
C GLN A 1182 40.47 40.15 -6.66
N GLY A 1183 39.77 41.05 -5.95
CA GLY A 1183 40.35 42.27 -5.40
C GLY A 1183 41.41 42.06 -4.30
N ILE A 1184 41.39 40.92 -3.60
CA ILE A 1184 42.23 40.64 -2.43
C ILE A 1184 43.69 40.48 -2.85
N LYS A 1185 44.59 41.05 -2.03
CA LYS A 1185 46.04 40.89 -2.14
C LYS A 1185 46.49 39.99 -1.00
N ILE A 1186 47.27 38.97 -1.30
CA ILE A 1186 47.80 38.04 -0.31
C ILE A 1186 49.33 38.10 -0.27
N ALA A 1187 49.87 38.02 0.94
CA ALA A 1187 51.31 37.94 1.18
C ALA A 1187 51.75 36.47 1.10
N VAL A 1188 52.71 36.19 0.21
CA VAL A 1188 53.15 34.84 -0.14
C VAL A 1188 54.62 34.67 0.26
N PRO A 1189 54.93 33.82 1.25
CA PRO A 1189 56.30 33.43 1.58
C PRO A 1189 56.83 32.39 0.60
N PRO A 1190 58.15 32.09 0.61
CA PRO A 1190 58.71 31.02 -0.21
C PRO A 1190 57.96 29.69 -0.02
N ILE A 1191 57.75 28.93 -1.09
CA ILE A 1191 56.96 27.68 -1.05
C ILE A 1191 57.46 26.67 -0.01
N ALA A 1192 58.78 26.60 0.23
CA ALA A 1192 59.37 25.75 1.26
C ALA A 1192 58.92 26.14 2.68
N GLU A 1193 58.75 27.44 2.94
CA GLU A 1193 58.25 27.94 4.23
C GLU A 1193 56.74 27.66 4.38
N GLN A 1194 55.97 27.83 3.29
CA GLN A 1194 54.55 27.47 3.26
C GLN A 1194 54.35 25.97 3.59
N GLN A 1195 55.08 25.09 2.90
CA GLN A 1195 55.01 23.64 3.11
C GLN A 1195 55.41 23.22 4.52
N LYS A 1196 56.46 23.84 5.08
CA LYS A 1196 56.91 23.58 6.45
C LYS A 1196 55.79 23.88 7.45
N ILE A 1197 55.17 25.05 7.33
CA ILE A 1197 54.16 25.52 8.29
C ILE A 1197 52.86 24.73 8.16
N VAL A 1198 52.42 24.45 6.93
CA VAL A 1198 51.25 23.58 6.69
C VAL A 1198 51.45 22.20 7.31
N SER A 1199 52.64 21.60 7.20
CA SER A 1199 52.93 20.30 7.84
C SER A 1199 52.90 20.35 9.37
N GLU A 1200 53.34 21.45 9.98
CA GLU A 1200 53.24 21.64 11.44
C GLU A 1200 51.77 21.79 11.88
N ILE A 1201 50.97 22.52 11.12
CA ILE A 1201 49.55 22.74 11.37
C ILE A 1201 48.75 21.45 11.26
N GLU A 1202 48.99 20.64 10.22
CA GLU A 1202 48.30 19.35 10.04
C GLU A 1202 48.47 18.43 11.26
N LYS A 1203 49.63 18.45 11.91
CA LYS A 1203 49.88 17.72 13.15
C LYS A 1203 49.05 18.26 14.31
N ILE A 1204 48.88 19.58 14.40
CA ILE A 1204 48.07 20.24 15.42
C ILE A 1204 46.58 19.97 15.18
N GLU A 1205 46.10 20.08 13.94
CA GLU A 1205 44.71 19.79 13.54
C GLU A 1205 44.34 18.33 13.83
N ALA A 1206 45.23 17.37 13.54
CA ALA A 1206 45.01 15.97 13.88
C ALA A 1206 44.88 15.76 15.40
N LYS A 1207 45.69 16.48 16.19
CA LYS A 1207 45.60 16.46 17.66
C LYS A 1207 44.29 17.10 18.15
N ILE A 1208 43.88 18.23 17.58
CA ILE A 1208 42.61 18.89 17.90
C ILE A 1208 41.44 17.94 17.63
N LYS A 1209 41.39 17.31 16.46
CA LYS A 1209 40.33 16.37 16.09
C LYS A 1209 40.23 15.18 17.05
N ALA A 1210 41.37 14.64 17.48
CA ALA A 1210 41.40 13.56 18.47
C ALA A 1210 40.85 14.01 19.83
N LEU A 1211 41.21 15.22 20.28
CA LEU A 1211 40.71 15.80 21.52
C LEU A 1211 39.21 16.15 21.46
N GLU A 1212 38.72 16.64 20.32
CA GLU A 1212 37.29 16.91 20.11
C GLU A 1212 36.46 15.61 20.15
N THR A 1213 36.95 14.55 19.51
CA THR A 1213 36.33 13.21 19.59
C THR A 1213 36.28 12.72 21.05
N GLU A 1214 37.37 12.91 21.80
CA GLU A 1214 37.42 12.56 23.22
C GLU A 1214 36.42 13.37 24.07
N ILE A 1215 36.22 14.66 23.77
CA ILE A 1215 35.23 15.51 24.43
C ILE A 1215 33.81 15.02 24.15
N ASP A 1216 33.51 14.59 22.92
CA ASP A 1216 32.18 14.13 22.50
C ASP A 1216 31.78 12.78 23.15
N GLU A 1217 32.74 11.97 23.56
CA GLU A 1217 32.48 10.70 24.25
C GLU A 1217 32.20 10.86 25.76
N ILE A 1218 32.69 11.94 26.38
CA ILE A 1218 32.61 12.14 27.84
C ILE A 1218 31.16 12.12 28.39
N PRO A 1219 30.14 12.72 27.74
CA PRO A 1219 28.75 12.62 28.20
C PRO A 1219 28.27 11.16 28.34
N LYS A 1220 28.61 10.29 27.37
CA LYS A 1220 28.25 8.86 27.41
C LYS A 1220 28.96 8.14 28.56
N GLN A 1221 30.22 8.50 28.84
CA GLN A 1221 30.98 7.96 29.96
C GLN A 1221 30.39 8.38 31.31
N LYS A 1222 29.97 9.65 31.46
CA LYS A 1222 29.26 10.15 32.67
C LYS A 1222 27.96 9.39 32.90
N GLU A 1223 27.19 9.14 31.84
CA GLU A 1223 25.96 8.36 31.89
C GLU A 1223 26.22 6.90 32.32
N ALA A 1224 27.28 6.28 31.80
CA ALA A 1224 27.68 4.92 32.18
C ALA A 1224 28.06 4.80 33.67
N ILE A 1225 28.75 5.80 34.23
CA ILE A 1225 29.05 5.85 35.67
C ILE A 1225 27.76 5.91 36.49
N LEU A 1226 26.79 6.74 36.10
CA LEU A 1226 25.51 6.81 36.80
C LEU A 1226 24.75 5.48 36.74
N LYS A 1227 24.62 4.87 35.56
CA LYS A 1227 23.97 3.55 35.38
C LYS A 1227 24.65 2.41 36.15
N LYS A 1228 25.96 2.49 36.37
CA LYS A 1228 26.71 1.52 37.17
C LYS A 1228 26.28 1.55 38.64
N TYR A 1229 26.09 2.75 39.21
CA TYR A 1229 25.81 2.92 40.65
C TYR A 1229 24.33 3.00 41.01
N LEU A 1230 23.49 3.53 40.11
CA LEU A 1230 22.04 3.60 40.26
C LEU A 1230 21.39 2.30 39.81
#